data_AF-A0A933YUN1-F1
#
_entry.id   AF-A0A933YUN1-F1
#
_cell.length_a   1.000
_cell.length_b   1.000
_cell.length_c   1.000
_cell.angle_alpha   90.00
_cell.angle_beta   90.00
_cell.angle_gamma   90.00
#
_symmetry.space_group_name_H-M   'P 1'
#
loop_
_entity.id
_entity.type
_entity.pdbx_description
1 polymer ?
#
loop_
_entity_poly.entity_id
_entity_poly.type
_entity_poly.pdbx_seq_one_letter_code
_entity_poly.pdbx_strand_id
1 'polypeptide(L)'
;MSQPAFHNRLAATLFALLIIAITAMPASALDVGAWYGTNNITVYNSPTPNASGGSVQRWSNRSNAWVTMASGDSNATTPNSGSSPQYRVVPNSGYQIKFIRFGVVTGTTVSSWTDVIVPIPTAATTFTISNIQSNYAIWAVFELPGTSTSYTVTANVFQDTVNTQCNAATISVSGQNPDPANPQQAVSTVLQNGTATFSYTPVSGCEVESIQLNSGSWSSTASYSYTTPAITVNSTVTVKFRPVTYTITASIVSGSGSINPVGATSVAKNATQVFSITPTAGNRIVNVRVTDVTAGFTNKDLGAVSTYTFNNVTGNGSIAVTFAAAITGLDAYCNLPPYVAAQIGIKPNVLLIFDNSGSMAQKGYQEAGAYNPNTIYYGYFDPMKMYKLSGSTFSISTAGYNQGNACTNVSTVACSGNRLNFDHMAKVDVIRKVMVGGKVENRTTTTGTATRYLLTDDGYRVEYGPSEPTGIIQDLGNQVRFGLMVFNQNGSAIGGSLANTDGGKIISKLGSTTASLVAAIEGPNTDPNGYTPLAESMYEAVRYYQAKASAYNSNTDYGTSDPIEYVCQKNFVLMLTDGEPTNDENLPGNTSNGGSARTPTVSDADFNVSTWYNRLAAADRPTNGDGSTGTTKYWLPAVAFYAHNTDLRSSTVGKSDLLGKQNITLYSVYAFGDGSGTKTLKMASKYGGYTDTNNNATPDLALEYNAAGIVNGDPDNYFEASDGDVIESSIRNALSNILSKVSSGTAASILGNTDGSGSNILQAVFYPNKIFKDDTQVDWISELQNLWLYVDPYLNNTSIREDTDFVNTAPLHTLNLKKNLATKFYFDTTLKEAKVDLFQDVDGDGSGDTFSATISPDDVKSIWRAGKLLWARSADDRKILTSINGVSLLAGDFTSSANKTTLRPYLQAADDTEADRIISFTRGTDQSGYRKRKVAPVAGDTPREWKLGDIMSSTPRIQSNVRQNGYNLDSPSGYGDTSYSLFVNSTNYKKRGMVYVGANDGMLHAFKLGLLNVKPSGNIKATLSGANLGREEWAYIPRNALPFLKYYADLKYNHIYSVDGNVHIFDASIAKPSGCSVDYWNCPKTTASNWSSVLIGGMGLGGGVRNFGTNCNELNNCVNAPTVDPDDSTKGLGYSSYFALDVTNQYYDSS
;
A
#
# COMPACT_ATOMS: atom_id res chain seq x y z
N MET A 1 15.42 -26.75 -6.93
CA MET A 1 15.81 -27.76 -5.91
C MET A 1 14.78 -27.77 -4.80
N SER A 2 14.58 -28.94 -4.22
CA SER A 2 13.48 -29.40 -3.36
C SER A 2 13.11 -28.50 -2.16
N GLN A 3 11.79 -28.41 -1.95
CA GLN A 3 11.01 -28.20 -0.72
C GLN A 3 11.62 -28.70 0.62
N PRO A 4 11.04 -28.40 1.81
CA PRO A 4 9.83 -27.60 2.11
C PRO A 4 9.93 -26.63 3.31
N ALA A 5 8.82 -25.91 3.50
CA ALA A 5 8.41 -25.16 4.67
C ALA A 5 8.58 -25.90 6.02
N PHE A 6 8.95 -25.14 7.06
CA PHE A 6 8.58 -25.44 8.45
C PHE A 6 8.44 -24.14 9.25
N HIS A 7 7.20 -23.71 9.46
CA HIS A 7 6.80 -22.89 10.60
C HIS A 7 6.33 -23.85 11.69
N ASN A 8 7.06 -23.94 12.80
CA ASN A 8 6.48 -23.76 14.13
C ASN A 8 7.53 -23.87 15.25
N ARG A 9 7.58 -22.79 16.04
CA ARG A 9 7.86 -22.72 17.47
C ARG A 9 9.30 -22.97 17.96
N LEU A 10 9.95 -21.83 18.18
CA LEU A 10 10.77 -21.46 19.35
C LEU A 10 10.83 -22.50 20.48
N ALA A 11 12.06 -22.94 20.80
CA ALA A 11 12.59 -22.87 22.15
C ALA A 11 14.14 -23.01 22.14
N ALA A 12 14.78 -21.97 22.65
CA ALA A 12 16.05 -21.97 23.39
C ALA A 12 17.34 -22.42 22.67
N THR A 13 18.01 -21.42 22.07
CA THR A 13 19.44 -21.34 21.86
C THR A 13 20.17 -20.86 23.13
N LEU A 14 21.43 -21.30 23.26
CA LEU A 14 22.59 -20.56 23.82
C LEU A 14 22.75 -20.49 25.36
N PHE A 15 23.94 -20.57 25.96
CA PHE A 15 25.28 -20.22 25.44
C PHE A 15 26.38 -21.09 26.09
N ALA A 16 27.39 -21.40 25.28
CA ALA A 16 28.68 -22.00 25.63
C ALA A 16 29.65 -20.98 26.26
N LEU A 17 30.73 -21.47 26.92
CA LEU A 17 32.13 -21.09 26.61
C LEU A 17 33.11 -21.78 27.58
N LEU A 18 34.03 -22.62 27.07
CA LEU A 18 35.47 -22.40 27.19
C LEU A 18 36.27 -23.33 26.24
N ILE A 19 37.37 -22.80 25.72
CA ILE A 19 38.23 -23.26 24.63
C ILE A 19 39.42 -24.09 25.18
N ILE A 20 39.88 -25.11 24.45
CA ILE A 20 41.27 -25.37 23.97
C ILE A 20 41.43 -26.85 23.52
N ALA A 21 42.03 -27.01 22.34
CA ALA A 21 42.25 -28.24 21.58
C ALA A 21 43.40 -29.12 22.09
N ILE A 22 43.37 -30.42 21.77
CA ILE A 22 44.41 -31.18 21.01
C ILE A 22 43.96 -32.65 20.86
N THR A 23 44.15 -33.17 19.65
CA THR A 23 43.88 -34.54 19.17
C THR A 23 45.01 -35.53 19.49
N ALA A 24 44.69 -36.78 19.91
CA ALA A 24 45.36 -38.05 19.51
C ALA A 24 44.67 -39.30 20.14
N MET A 25 44.26 -40.27 19.31
CA MET A 25 43.79 -41.64 19.67
C MET A 25 45.01 -42.60 19.88
N PRO A 26 44.94 -43.92 20.29
CA PRO A 26 43.78 -44.86 20.35
C PRO A 26 43.70 -45.95 21.48
N ALA A 27 42.55 -46.63 21.52
CA ALA A 27 42.24 -48.04 21.85
C ALA A 27 42.53 -48.67 23.23
N SER A 28 41.47 -49.00 23.99
CA SER A 28 40.98 -50.38 24.18
C SER A 28 39.68 -50.42 25.01
N ALA A 29 38.91 -51.49 24.83
CA ALA A 29 37.50 -51.63 25.14
C ALA A 29 37.15 -51.82 26.64
N LEU A 30 35.90 -51.49 26.98
CA LEU A 30 34.92 -52.25 27.78
C LEU A 30 34.17 -51.44 28.85
N ASP A 31 32.85 -51.52 28.70
CA ASP A 31 31.77 -50.82 29.39
C ASP A 31 31.52 -51.29 30.85
N VAL A 32 31.28 -50.30 31.72
CA VAL A 32 30.24 -50.12 32.77
C VAL A 32 29.72 -51.37 33.52
N GLY A 33 29.67 -51.50 34.86
CA GLY A 33 29.81 -50.61 36.02
C GLY A 33 29.45 -51.38 37.33
N ALA A 34 29.66 -50.79 38.53
CA ALA A 34 29.67 -51.46 39.85
C ALA A 34 28.93 -50.73 41.01
N TRP A 35 28.58 -51.50 42.07
CA TRP A 35 28.57 -51.20 43.54
C TRP A 35 27.40 -50.53 44.32
N TYR A 36 27.32 -50.88 45.63
CA TYR A 36 26.48 -50.27 46.68
C TYR A 36 27.33 -49.37 47.59
N GLY A 37 26.74 -48.27 48.09
CA GLY A 37 27.18 -47.59 49.31
C GLY A 37 27.68 -46.16 49.11
N THR A 38 27.23 -45.28 49.99
CA THR A 38 27.83 -43.96 50.24
C THR A 38 29.33 -44.11 50.57
N ASN A 39 30.15 -43.43 49.77
CA ASN A 39 31.59 -43.11 49.92
C ASN A 39 32.66 -44.18 49.59
N ASN A 40 33.55 -43.76 48.67
CA ASN A 40 34.97 -44.12 48.42
C ASN A 40 35.39 -45.48 47.79
N ILE A 41 35.86 -45.37 46.53
CA ILE A 41 37.03 -45.98 45.83
C ILE A 41 37.18 -47.53 45.74
N THR A 42 37.48 -47.96 44.49
CA THR A 42 38.24 -49.16 44.03
C THR A 42 37.58 -50.56 44.09
N VAL A 43 37.36 -51.11 42.87
CA VAL A 43 37.50 -52.52 42.40
C VAL A 43 37.27 -53.65 43.41
N TYR A 44 36.43 -54.66 43.09
CA TYR A 44 36.78 -56.11 43.14
C TYR A 44 35.58 -57.04 42.84
N ASN A 45 35.93 -58.18 42.23
CA ASN A 45 35.15 -59.38 41.90
C ASN A 45 34.86 -60.28 43.13
N SER A 46 33.80 -61.07 43.02
CA SER A 46 33.36 -62.23 43.84
C SER A 46 32.78 -61.98 45.24
N PRO A 47 31.55 -62.45 45.54
CA PRO A 47 30.99 -62.40 46.88
C PRO A 47 31.55 -63.53 47.76
N THR A 48 31.85 -63.20 49.01
CA THR A 48 31.74 -64.16 50.12
C THR A 48 30.73 -63.65 51.13
N PRO A 49 30.08 -64.54 51.89
CA PRO A 49 28.83 -64.25 52.57
C PRO A 49 29.02 -63.89 54.05
N ASN A 50 28.23 -62.95 54.59
CA ASN A 50 27.60 -63.19 55.90
C ASN A 50 26.49 -62.20 56.30
N ALA A 51 25.45 -62.80 56.92
CA ALA A 51 24.59 -62.33 58.02
C ALA A 51 24.03 -60.88 58.00
N SER A 52 22.76 -60.57 58.23
CA SER A 52 21.59 -61.32 58.71
C SER A 52 20.44 -60.31 58.93
N GLY A 53 19.64 -60.02 57.89
CA GLY A 53 18.39 -59.24 58.01
C GLY A 53 17.11 -60.10 58.02
N GLY A 54 17.25 -61.36 57.67
CA GLY A 54 16.16 -62.35 57.55
C GLY A 54 16.63 -63.56 56.74
N SER A 55 15.73 -64.52 56.52
CA SER A 55 16.03 -65.75 55.78
C SER A 55 14.99 -66.02 54.68
N VAL A 56 15.43 -66.68 53.61
CA VAL A 56 14.55 -67.21 52.55
C VAL A 56 14.56 -68.72 52.63
N GLN A 57 13.37 -69.31 52.71
CA GLN A 57 13.16 -70.75 52.85
C GLN A 57 12.35 -71.27 51.66
N ARG A 58 12.64 -72.50 51.23
CA ARG A 58 11.88 -73.20 50.18
C ARG A 58 11.13 -74.38 50.77
N TRP A 59 9.88 -74.57 50.38
CA TRP A 59 9.09 -75.75 50.77
C TRP A 59 9.58 -76.99 50.02
N SER A 60 9.99 -78.02 50.76
CA SER A 60 10.40 -79.31 50.18
C SER A 60 9.21 -80.25 50.08
N ASN A 61 8.76 -80.53 48.86
CA ASN A 61 7.68 -81.47 48.58
C ASN A 61 8.01 -82.92 48.98
N ARG A 62 9.29 -83.26 49.22
CA ARG A 62 9.72 -84.60 49.61
C ARG A 62 9.72 -84.84 51.13
N SER A 63 9.72 -83.79 51.95
CA SER A 63 9.90 -83.89 53.41
C SER A 63 8.87 -83.09 54.22
N ASN A 64 7.85 -82.49 53.59
CA ASN A 64 6.82 -81.64 54.23
C ASN A 64 7.37 -80.63 55.25
N ALA A 65 8.53 -80.05 54.94
CA ALA A 65 9.22 -79.10 55.81
C ALA A 65 9.89 -77.99 55.00
N TRP A 66 10.07 -76.82 55.61
CA TRP A 66 10.80 -75.69 55.06
C TRP A 66 12.31 -75.94 55.15
N VAL A 67 13.01 -75.85 54.03
CA VAL A 67 14.47 -75.98 53.96
C VAL A 67 15.07 -74.58 53.85
N THR A 68 15.94 -74.24 54.81
CA THR A 68 16.69 -72.98 54.81
C THR A 68 17.72 -72.99 53.69
N MET A 69 17.72 -71.93 52.87
CA MET A 69 18.73 -71.76 51.83
C MET A 69 19.94 -71.00 52.41
N ALA A 70 21.16 -71.38 52.03
CA ALA A 70 22.39 -70.83 52.63
C ALA A 70 22.49 -69.29 52.47
N SER A 71 23.01 -68.61 53.49
CA SER A 71 23.09 -67.15 53.53
C SER A 71 24.15 -66.61 52.57
N GLY A 72 23.76 -65.72 51.66
CA GLY A 72 24.65 -64.78 51.00
C GLY A 72 25.20 -65.13 49.61
N ASP A 73 24.64 -66.10 48.90
CA ASP A 73 24.95 -66.30 47.48
C ASP A 73 23.82 -65.80 46.57
N SER A 74 24.15 -64.82 45.73
CA SER A 74 23.52 -64.64 44.43
C SER A 74 23.92 -65.81 43.54
N ASN A 75 23.25 -66.95 43.67
CA ASN A 75 23.28 -67.96 42.62
C ASN A 75 21.99 -68.76 42.59
N ALA A 76 21.44 -68.85 41.38
CA ALA A 76 20.25 -69.56 41.02
C ALA A 76 20.20 -70.97 41.63
N THR A 77 19.25 -71.24 42.51
CA THR A 77 18.79 -72.63 42.68
C THR A 77 17.90 -72.95 41.49
N THR A 78 18.35 -73.83 40.62
CA THR A 78 17.55 -74.40 39.53
C THR A 78 16.38 -75.17 40.14
N PRO A 79 15.11 -74.75 39.97
CA PRO A 79 13.99 -75.61 40.33
C PRO A 79 13.84 -76.61 39.19
N ASN A 80 14.28 -77.86 39.39
CA ASN A 80 14.06 -78.93 38.41
C ASN A 80 12.55 -79.03 38.08
N SER A 81 12.26 -79.18 36.79
CA SER A 81 10.92 -79.14 36.21
C SER A 81 9.93 -80.08 36.88
N GLY A 82 8.72 -79.58 37.17
CA GLY A 82 7.54 -80.41 37.44
C GLY A 82 6.71 -80.10 38.68
N SER A 83 7.09 -79.17 39.56
CA SER A 83 6.21 -78.74 40.66
C SER A 83 6.46 -77.29 41.08
N SER A 84 5.38 -76.50 41.20
CA SER A 84 5.41 -75.09 41.65
C SER A 84 5.96 -74.99 43.07
N PRO A 85 7.21 -74.55 43.30
CA PRO A 85 7.78 -74.45 44.63
C PRO A 85 7.25 -73.23 45.35
N GLN A 86 6.92 -73.40 46.63
CA GLN A 86 6.56 -72.30 47.53
C GLN A 86 7.80 -71.77 48.26
N TYR A 87 7.88 -70.46 48.39
CA TYR A 87 8.97 -69.75 49.06
C TYR A 87 8.40 -68.89 50.20
N ARG A 88 9.14 -68.85 51.32
CA ARG A 88 8.82 -68.03 52.48
C ARG A 88 9.99 -67.13 52.81
N VAL A 89 9.73 -65.84 52.91
CA VAL A 89 10.71 -64.83 53.36
C VAL A 89 10.33 -64.41 54.77
N VAL A 90 11.28 -64.59 55.70
CA VAL A 90 11.07 -64.33 57.13
C VAL A 90 12.08 -63.28 57.58
N PRO A 91 11.64 -62.08 58.02
CA PRO A 91 12.56 -61.12 58.62
C PRO A 91 13.04 -61.63 59.99
N ASN A 92 14.30 -61.32 60.34
CA ASN A 92 14.79 -61.59 61.69
C ASN A 92 14.17 -60.61 62.70
N SER A 93 14.11 -61.00 63.97
CA SER A 93 13.58 -60.14 65.05
C SER A 93 14.24 -58.76 65.03
N GLY A 94 13.43 -57.70 64.95
CA GLY A 94 13.88 -56.31 64.88
C GLY A 94 14.09 -55.75 63.47
N TYR A 95 13.90 -56.56 62.41
CA TYR A 95 13.90 -56.12 61.01
C TYR A 95 12.50 -56.26 60.40
N GLN A 96 12.21 -55.46 59.40
CA GLN A 96 11.01 -55.50 58.56
C GLN A 96 11.43 -55.73 57.09
N ILE A 97 10.57 -56.36 56.30
CA ILE A 97 10.80 -56.57 54.86
C ILE A 97 10.56 -55.22 54.15
N LYS A 98 11.58 -54.70 53.47
CA LYS A 98 11.48 -53.48 52.66
C LYS A 98 10.82 -53.76 51.31
N PHE A 99 11.31 -54.77 50.59
CA PHE A 99 10.70 -55.28 49.36
C PHE A 99 11.23 -56.68 49.00
N ILE A 100 10.49 -57.39 48.15
CA ILE A 100 10.84 -58.70 47.60
C ILE A 100 10.59 -58.68 46.08
N ARG A 101 11.53 -59.21 45.30
CA ARG A 101 11.38 -59.40 43.85
C ARG A 101 11.99 -60.71 43.37
N PHE A 102 11.49 -61.23 42.25
CA PHE A 102 12.03 -62.42 41.59
C PHE A 102 12.11 -62.25 40.08
N GLY A 103 13.03 -62.95 39.41
CA GLY A 103 13.25 -62.79 37.97
C GLY A 103 13.86 -63.99 37.29
N VAL A 104 13.63 -64.13 35.98
CA VAL A 104 14.16 -65.23 35.15
C VAL A 104 15.64 -64.96 34.84
N VAL A 105 16.49 -65.95 35.12
CA VAL A 105 17.93 -65.93 34.85
C VAL A 105 18.20 -66.57 33.50
N THR A 106 18.87 -65.82 32.61
CA THR A 106 19.31 -66.31 31.30
C THR A 106 20.81 -66.10 31.19
N GLY A 107 21.61 -67.16 31.35
CA GLY A 107 23.07 -67.04 31.49
C GLY A 107 23.46 -66.51 32.87
N THR A 108 24.21 -65.40 32.92
CA THR A 108 24.67 -64.75 34.17
C THR A 108 23.87 -63.51 34.57
N THR A 109 22.82 -63.15 33.80
CA THR A 109 22.02 -61.94 34.03
C THR A 109 20.54 -62.26 34.25
N VAL A 110 19.88 -61.44 35.06
CA VAL A 110 18.42 -61.52 35.28
C VAL A 110 17.74 -60.67 34.21
N SER A 111 16.95 -61.31 33.36
CA SER A 111 16.35 -60.69 32.17
C SER A 111 15.22 -59.70 32.51
N SER A 112 14.47 -59.96 33.59
CA SER A 112 13.42 -59.07 34.10
C SER A 112 13.08 -59.41 35.56
N TRP A 113 12.73 -58.41 36.35
CA TRP A 113 12.31 -58.55 37.75
C TRP A 113 10.81 -58.31 37.88
N THR A 114 10.15 -59.15 38.67
CA THR A 114 8.75 -59.02 39.08
C THR A 114 8.70 -58.84 40.60
N ASP A 115 8.02 -57.80 41.06
CA ASP A 115 7.89 -57.49 42.48
C ASP A 115 6.75 -58.28 43.13
N VAL A 116 6.97 -58.73 44.37
CA VAL A 116 5.95 -59.40 45.18
C VAL A 116 5.35 -58.38 46.15
N ILE A 117 4.03 -58.26 46.13
CA ILE A 117 3.31 -57.39 47.06
C ILE A 117 3.42 -57.99 48.47
N VAL A 118 4.04 -57.23 49.38
CA VAL A 118 4.27 -57.64 50.77
C VAL A 118 3.17 -57.04 51.67
N PRO A 119 2.31 -57.84 52.31
CA PRO A 119 1.32 -57.31 53.25
C PRO A 119 2.01 -56.95 54.57
N ILE A 120 2.00 -55.65 54.92
CA ILE A 120 2.52 -55.02 56.16
C ILE A 120 3.98 -55.42 56.49
N PRO A 121 4.95 -54.48 56.46
CA PRO A 121 6.40 -54.79 56.47
C PRO A 121 6.95 -55.70 57.57
N THR A 122 6.22 -55.99 58.65
CA THR A 122 6.72 -56.68 59.84
C THR A 122 6.49 -58.20 59.87
N ALA A 123 5.72 -58.79 58.94
CA ALA A 123 5.35 -60.21 58.96
C ALA A 123 6.02 -61.04 57.85
N ALA A 124 6.25 -62.34 58.12
CA ALA A 124 6.78 -63.26 57.12
C ALA A 124 5.81 -63.43 55.93
N THR A 125 6.34 -63.36 54.71
CA THR A 125 5.54 -63.44 53.47
C THR A 125 5.83 -64.72 52.69
N THR A 126 4.79 -65.43 52.28
CA THR A 126 4.87 -66.65 51.45
C THR A 126 4.32 -66.40 50.05
N PHE A 127 5.04 -66.87 49.02
CA PHE A 127 4.57 -66.79 47.64
C PHE A 127 4.98 -68.05 46.85
N THR A 128 4.24 -68.34 45.76
CA THR A 128 4.47 -69.51 44.91
C THR A 128 4.86 -69.05 43.52
N ILE A 129 5.92 -69.66 42.95
CA ILE A 129 6.29 -69.41 41.54
C ILE A 129 5.72 -70.57 40.71
N SER A 130 4.84 -70.25 39.78
CA SER A 130 4.18 -71.21 38.89
C SER A 130 4.85 -71.21 37.51
N ASN A 131 4.75 -72.31 36.75
CA ASN A 131 5.26 -72.44 35.36
C ASN A 131 6.78 -72.26 35.21
N ILE A 132 7.57 -72.92 36.07
CA ILE A 132 9.03 -72.85 36.01
C ILE A 132 9.56 -73.65 34.82
N GLN A 133 10.04 -72.95 33.80
CA GLN A 133 10.68 -73.54 32.61
C GLN A 133 12.19 -73.21 32.52
N SER A 134 12.72 -72.41 33.44
CA SER A 134 14.10 -71.89 33.46
C SER A 134 14.54 -71.52 34.89
N ASN A 135 15.79 -71.09 35.07
CA ASN A 135 16.35 -70.71 36.37
C ASN A 135 15.81 -69.36 36.85
N TYR A 136 15.55 -69.20 38.14
CA TYR A 136 15.06 -67.95 38.73
C TYR A 136 15.98 -67.45 39.85
N ALA A 137 16.05 -66.13 40.02
CA ALA A 137 16.69 -65.46 41.14
C ALA A 137 15.63 -64.77 42.02
N ILE A 138 15.82 -64.81 43.34
CA ILE A 138 14.98 -64.12 44.32
C ILE A 138 15.85 -63.13 45.09
N TRP A 139 15.37 -61.90 45.24
CA TRP A 139 16.02 -60.86 46.01
C TRP A 139 15.05 -60.24 47.01
N ALA A 140 15.35 -60.40 48.30
CA ALA A 140 14.65 -59.75 49.40
C ALA A 140 15.61 -58.78 50.11
N VAL A 141 15.09 -57.61 50.48
CA VAL A 141 15.82 -56.60 51.27
C VAL A 141 15.09 -56.36 52.58
N PHE A 142 15.85 -56.39 53.67
CA PHE A 142 15.35 -56.16 55.03
C PHE A 142 15.92 -54.84 55.57
N GLU A 143 15.13 -54.14 56.38
CA GLU A 143 15.53 -52.90 57.05
C GLU A 143 15.11 -52.93 58.52
N LEU A 144 15.81 -52.23 59.41
CA LEU A 144 15.34 -52.01 60.79
C LEU A 144 14.16 -51.02 60.74
N PRO A 145 13.08 -51.18 61.54
CA PRO A 145 12.07 -50.14 61.68
C PRO A 145 12.71 -48.93 62.36
N GLY A 146 13.15 -47.97 61.55
CA GLY A 146 13.68 -46.71 62.03
C GLY A 146 12.55 -45.82 62.53
N THR A 147 12.59 -45.44 63.80
CA THR A 147 11.91 -44.24 64.31
C THR A 147 12.37 -43.07 63.48
N SER A 148 11.55 -42.66 62.51
CA SER A 148 11.88 -41.55 61.63
C SER A 148 11.54 -40.25 62.35
N THR A 149 12.53 -39.64 62.98
CA THR A 149 12.43 -38.24 63.43
C THR A 149 12.18 -37.38 62.20
N SER A 150 10.97 -36.85 62.04
CA SER A 150 10.61 -35.91 60.99
C SER A 150 10.85 -34.48 61.45
N TYR A 151 11.42 -33.66 60.58
CA TYR A 151 11.62 -32.24 60.80
C TYR A 151 10.75 -31.42 59.85
N THR A 152 10.25 -30.31 60.35
CA THR A 152 9.46 -29.36 59.57
C THR A 152 10.39 -28.28 59.01
N VAL A 153 10.24 -27.99 57.72
CA VAL A 153 10.88 -26.86 57.05
C VAL A 153 9.81 -25.85 56.65
N THR A 154 9.87 -24.65 57.21
CA THR A 154 8.94 -23.56 56.90
C THR A 154 9.63 -22.52 56.03
N ALA A 155 9.09 -22.20 54.86
CA ALA A 155 9.57 -21.12 54.01
C ALA A 155 8.66 -19.89 54.15
N ASN A 156 9.22 -18.71 54.37
CA ASN A 156 8.50 -17.46 54.59
C ASN A 156 9.01 -16.33 53.68
N VAL A 157 8.12 -15.45 53.25
CA VAL A 157 8.48 -14.15 52.68
C VAL A 157 8.94 -13.23 53.81
N PHE A 158 10.13 -12.64 53.66
CA PHE A 158 10.61 -11.59 54.54
C PHE A 158 9.68 -10.37 54.45
N GLN A 159 9.14 -9.94 55.58
CA GLN A 159 8.29 -8.75 55.65
C GLN A 159 9.18 -7.51 55.73
N ASP A 160 9.53 -6.96 54.56
CA ASP A 160 10.35 -5.75 54.47
C ASP A 160 9.50 -4.53 54.86
N THR A 161 9.96 -3.76 55.84
CA THR A 161 9.29 -2.54 56.31
C THR A 161 9.52 -1.34 55.41
N VAL A 162 10.52 -1.40 54.53
CA VAL A 162 10.90 -0.33 53.58
C VAL A 162 10.28 -0.61 52.21
N ASN A 163 10.36 -1.86 51.72
CA ASN A 163 9.85 -2.25 50.40
C ASN A 163 8.59 -3.13 50.49
N THR A 164 7.57 -2.63 51.18
CA THR A 164 6.33 -3.37 51.46
C THR A 164 5.61 -3.87 50.20
N GLN A 165 5.81 -3.22 49.05
CA GLN A 165 5.27 -3.63 47.76
C GLN A 165 5.67 -5.06 47.34
N CYS A 166 6.84 -5.54 47.75
CA CYS A 166 7.31 -6.88 47.38
C CYS A 166 6.89 -7.97 48.39
N ASN A 167 6.26 -7.61 49.51
CA ASN A 167 5.87 -8.56 50.57
C ASN A 167 4.74 -9.50 50.13
N ALA A 168 4.00 -9.13 49.08
CA ALA A 168 2.91 -9.94 48.51
C ALA A 168 3.39 -11.07 47.58
N ALA A 169 4.71 -11.31 47.47
CA ALA A 169 5.25 -12.46 46.74
C ALA A 169 4.71 -13.78 47.30
N THR A 170 4.66 -14.81 46.46
CA THR A 170 4.13 -16.12 46.86
C THR A 170 5.19 -17.20 46.89
N ILE A 171 5.02 -18.18 47.78
CA ILE A 171 5.93 -19.31 47.98
C ILE A 171 5.15 -20.61 47.86
N SER A 172 5.75 -21.62 47.24
CA SER A 172 5.22 -22.99 47.24
C SER A 172 6.32 -24.03 47.41
N VAL A 173 5.93 -25.24 47.83
CA VAL A 173 6.78 -26.42 47.73
C VAL A 173 6.90 -26.80 46.26
N SER A 174 8.10 -27.13 45.80
CA SER A 174 8.33 -27.47 44.38
C SER A 174 7.40 -28.59 43.92
N GLY A 175 6.64 -28.34 42.84
CA GLY A 175 5.62 -29.25 42.33
C GLY A 175 4.21 -29.06 42.90
N GLN A 176 4.00 -28.07 43.79
CA GLN A 176 2.70 -27.73 44.37
C GLN A 176 2.31 -26.27 44.11
N ASN A 177 1.00 -25.99 44.09
CA ASN A 177 0.49 -24.62 44.04
C ASN A 177 0.64 -23.95 45.42
N PRO A 178 0.78 -22.61 45.50
CA PRO A 178 0.78 -21.88 46.76
C PRO A 178 -0.52 -22.11 47.55
N ASP A 179 -0.44 -22.13 48.88
CA ASP A 179 -1.60 -22.23 49.76
C ASP A 179 -2.47 -20.95 49.61
N PRO A 180 -3.73 -21.04 49.17
CA PRO A 180 -4.60 -19.88 49.04
C PRO A 180 -4.86 -19.14 50.36
N ALA A 181 -4.80 -19.83 51.50
CA ALA A 181 -5.02 -19.25 52.82
C ALA A 181 -3.76 -18.57 53.39
N ASN A 182 -2.57 -18.98 52.96
CA ASN A 182 -1.31 -18.40 53.39
C ASN A 182 -0.25 -18.37 52.25
N PRO A 183 -0.45 -17.55 51.21
CA PRO A 183 0.36 -17.61 50.00
C PRO A 183 1.81 -17.15 50.20
N GLN A 184 2.12 -16.49 51.32
CA GLN A 184 3.46 -15.98 51.68
C GLN A 184 4.27 -16.98 52.54
N GLN A 185 3.72 -18.17 52.79
CA GLN A 185 4.36 -19.23 53.56
C GLN A 185 4.14 -20.59 52.90
N ALA A 186 5.14 -21.46 52.95
CA ALA A 186 5.01 -22.86 52.56
C ALA A 186 5.66 -23.75 53.61
N VAL A 187 5.04 -24.89 53.93
CA VAL A 187 5.54 -25.83 54.93
C VAL A 187 5.76 -27.20 54.29
N SER A 188 6.93 -27.78 54.50
CA SER A 188 7.26 -29.13 54.05
C SER A 188 7.78 -29.97 55.23
N THR A 189 7.40 -31.25 55.28
CA THR A 189 7.89 -32.19 56.28
C THR A 189 8.88 -33.14 55.62
N VAL A 190 10.09 -33.23 56.17
CA VAL A 190 11.16 -34.09 55.67
C VAL A 190 11.63 -35.04 56.76
N LEU A 191 12.05 -36.24 56.38
CA LEU A 191 12.70 -37.15 57.31
C LEU A 191 14.11 -36.64 57.65
N GLN A 192 14.67 -37.06 58.78
CA GLN A 192 16.06 -36.76 59.16
C GLN A 192 17.04 -37.03 57.99
N ASN A 193 17.89 -36.05 57.71
CA ASN A 193 18.82 -35.97 56.57
C ASN A 193 18.17 -35.81 55.17
N GLY A 194 16.84 -35.63 55.09
CA GLY A 194 16.14 -35.27 53.85
C GLY A 194 16.31 -33.79 53.48
N THR A 195 15.93 -33.42 52.26
CA THR A 195 15.97 -32.05 51.75
C THR A 195 14.58 -31.59 51.32
N ALA A 196 14.33 -30.28 51.37
CA ALA A 196 13.11 -29.67 50.87
C ALA A 196 13.44 -28.65 49.78
N THR A 197 12.64 -28.60 48.70
CA THR A 197 12.78 -27.62 47.63
C THR A 197 11.57 -26.69 47.58
N PHE A 198 11.81 -25.39 47.58
CA PHE A 198 10.79 -24.34 47.48
C PHE A 198 10.97 -23.53 46.21
N SER A 199 9.85 -23.05 45.66
CA SER A 199 9.79 -22.16 44.49
C SER A 199 9.19 -20.82 44.90
N TYR A 200 9.71 -19.74 44.32
CA TYR A 200 9.36 -18.36 44.65
C TYR A 200 8.77 -17.64 43.45
N THR A 201 7.63 -16.98 43.63
CA THR A 201 7.00 -16.16 42.59
C THR A 201 6.92 -14.70 43.07
N PRO A 202 7.79 -13.80 42.58
CA PRO A 202 7.70 -12.39 42.89
C PRO A 202 6.41 -11.77 42.34
N VAL A 203 5.98 -10.68 42.97
CA VAL A 203 4.99 -9.77 42.37
C VAL A 203 5.59 -8.95 41.23
N SER A 204 4.73 -8.42 40.36
CA SER A 204 5.16 -7.55 39.25
C SER A 204 6.03 -6.40 39.75
N GLY A 205 7.17 -6.16 39.09
CA GLY A 205 8.14 -5.14 39.49
C GLY A 205 9.16 -5.56 40.56
N CYS A 206 9.11 -6.80 41.09
CA CYS A 206 10.05 -7.28 42.12
C CYS A 206 10.89 -8.48 41.63
N GLU A 207 12.05 -8.69 42.26
CA GLU A 207 12.90 -9.88 42.06
C GLU A 207 13.46 -10.40 43.40
N VAL A 208 13.95 -11.64 43.40
CA VAL A 208 14.60 -12.25 44.57
C VAL A 208 15.92 -11.52 44.85
N GLU A 209 16.04 -10.91 46.02
CA GLU A 209 17.26 -10.23 46.47
C GLU A 209 18.22 -11.23 47.11
N SER A 210 17.71 -12.01 48.07
CA SER A 210 18.53 -12.95 48.84
C SER A 210 17.66 -13.97 49.58
N ILE A 211 18.28 -15.09 49.96
CA ILE A 211 17.64 -16.19 50.68
C ILE A 211 18.50 -16.53 51.90
N GLN A 212 17.86 -16.82 53.02
CA GLN A 212 18.49 -17.20 54.28
C GLN A 212 17.91 -18.53 54.78
N LEU A 213 18.76 -19.42 55.26
CA LEU A 213 18.34 -20.60 56.02
C LEU A 213 18.59 -20.35 57.51
N ASN A 214 17.57 -20.54 58.32
CA ASN A 214 17.53 -20.24 59.74
C ASN A 214 17.99 -18.80 60.01
N SER A 215 18.96 -18.62 60.90
CA SER A 215 19.60 -17.33 61.21
C SER A 215 20.99 -17.18 60.56
N GLY A 216 21.28 -17.91 59.48
CA GLY A 216 22.58 -17.88 58.78
C GLY A 216 22.80 -16.61 57.94
N SER A 217 23.89 -16.55 57.17
CA SER A 217 24.12 -15.42 56.25
C SER A 217 23.15 -15.46 55.06
N TRP A 218 22.76 -14.28 54.57
CA TRP A 218 21.99 -14.13 53.33
C TRP A 218 22.82 -14.52 52.10
N SER A 219 22.22 -15.22 51.15
CA SER A 219 22.85 -15.58 49.88
C SER A 219 23.07 -14.37 48.97
N SER A 220 24.17 -14.34 48.22
CA SER A 220 24.47 -13.28 47.23
C SER A 220 23.90 -13.53 45.83
N THR A 221 23.25 -14.67 45.59
CA THR A 221 22.76 -15.07 44.26
C THR A 221 21.23 -15.09 44.24
N ALA A 222 20.63 -14.36 43.29
CA ALA A 222 19.20 -14.39 43.04
C ALA A 222 18.80 -15.74 42.42
N SER A 223 18.00 -16.53 43.13
CA SER A 223 17.46 -17.80 42.64
C SER A 223 15.96 -17.87 42.92
N TYR A 224 15.18 -18.28 41.92
CA TYR A 224 13.72 -18.44 42.04
C TYR A 224 13.31 -19.81 42.62
N SER A 225 14.29 -20.63 43.00
CA SER A 225 14.09 -21.84 43.78
C SER A 225 15.24 -22.06 44.76
N TYR A 226 14.98 -22.79 45.85
CA TYR A 226 15.99 -23.14 46.84
C TYR A 226 15.77 -24.55 47.36
N THR A 227 16.81 -25.37 47.31
CA THR A 227 16.84 -26.69 47.94
C THR A 227 17.66 -26.61 49.22
N THR A 228 17.07 -26.98 50.34
CA THR A 228 17.79 -27.00 51.62
C THR A 228 18.89 -28.06 51.61
N PRO A 229 19.98 -27.86 52.39
CA PRO A 229 20.86 -28.95 52.80
C PRO A 229 20.09 -30.04 53.58
N ALA A 230 20.76 -31.16 53.86
CA ALA A 230 20.21 -32.25 54.66
C ALA A 230 19.73 -31.73 56.04
N ILE A 231 18.45 -31.95 56.35
CA ILE A 231 17.79 -31.37 57.53
C ILE A 231 17.91 -32.32 58.73
N THR A 232 18.51 -31.84 59.81
CA THR A 232 18.68 -32.58 61.06
C THR A 232 17.93 -31.97 62.25
N VAL A 233 17.26 -30.82 62.04
CA VAL A 233 16.42 -30.09 63.00
C VAL A 233 15.36 -29.28 62.26
N ASN A 234 14.27 -28.89 62.92
CA ASN A 234 13.28 -27.97 62.33
C ASN A 234 13.99 -26.71 61.83
N SER A 235 13.71 -26.31 60.58
CA SER A 235 14.43 -25.24 59.90
C SER A 235 13.47 -24.25 59.23
N THR A 236 13.93 -23.01 59.04
CA THR A 236 13.16 -21.95 58.41
C THR A 236 13.92 -21.40 57.21
N VAL A 237 13.32 -21.32 56.04
CA VAL A 237 13.87 -20.60 54.87
C VAL A 237 13.18 -19.25 54.80
N THR A 238 13.94 -18.17 54.70
CA THR A 238 13.40 -16.82 54.54
C THR A 238 13.90 -16.24 53.23
N VAL A 239 13.00 -15.76 52.37
CA VAL A 239 13.35 -15.11 51.10
C VAL A 239 13.02 -13.63 51.16
N LYS A 240 13.98 -12.79 50.76
CA LYS A 240 13.81 -11.35 50.65
C LYS A 240 13.73 -10.94 49.19
N PHE A 241 12.78 -10.06 48.88
CA PHE A 241 12.57 -9.51 47.54
C PHE A 241 12.91 -8.02 47.53
N ARG A 242 13.39 -7.54 46.38
CA ARG A 242 13.63 -6.11 46.15
C ARG A 242 12.88 -5.62 44.91
N PRO A 243 12.47 -4.34 44.88
CA PRO A 243 11.90 -3.75 43.67
C PRO A 243 12.99 -3.51 42.62
N VAL A 244 12.62 -3.70 41.36
CA VAL A 244 13.47 -3.39 40.20
C VAL A 244 12.77 -2.33 39.38
N THR A 245 13.44 -1.20 39.22
CA THR A 245 12.99 -0.09 38.39
C THR A 245 14.02 0.22 37.32
N TYR A 246 13.54 0.47 36.10
CA TYR A 246 14.33 0.99 34.99
C TYR A 246 14.04 2.47 34.80
N THR A 247 15.04 3.19 34.29
CA THR A 247 14.89 4.62 34.00
C THR A 247 14.64 4.82 32.51
N ILE A 248 13.57 5.53 32.17
CA ILE A 248 13.32 6.04 30.83
C ILE A 248 13.57 7.54 30.85
N THR A 249 14.53 8.02 30.07
CA THR A 249 14.87 9.44 30.01
C THR A 249 14.18 10.10 28.83
N ALA A 250 13.26 11.03 29.10
CA ALA A 250 12.63 11.88 28.10
C ALA A 250 13.35 13.22 27.97
N SER A 251 13.75 13.60 26.76
CA SER A 251 14.44 14.86 26.49
C SER A 251 13.90 15.56 25.25
N ILE A 252 14.09 16.88 25.21
CA ILE A 252 13.87 17.70 24.03
C ILE A 252 15.26 18.07 23.48
N VAL A 253 15.51 17.72 22.22
CA VAL A 253 16.81 17.93 21.55
C VAL A 253 16.93 19.36 21.04
N SER A 254 15.89 19.89 20.38
CA SER A 254 15.82 21.27 19.91
C SER A 254 14.38 21.70 19.62
N GLY A 255 14.15 23.02 19.45
CA GLY A 255 12.84 23.64 19.20
C GLY A 255 11.96 23.82 20.45
N SER A 256 10.70 24.22 20.24
CA SER A 256 9.75 24.53 21.34
C SER A 256 8.55 23.57 21.37
N GLY A 257 8.38 22.88 22.49
CA GLY A 257 7.27 21.95 22.76
C GLY A 257 7.43 21.30 24.12
N SER A 258 6.63 20.26 24.39
CA SER A 258 6.64 19.51 25.65
C SER A 258 6.52 18.01 25.40
N ILE A 259 7.10 17.22 26.30
CA ILE A 259 6.93 15.77 26.41
C ILE A 259 6.54 15.45 27.84
N ASN A 260 5.55 14.58 28.07
CA ASN A 260 5.04 14.23 29.39
C ASN A 260 4.98 12.70 29.56
N PRO A 261 5.61 12.12 30.60
CA PRO A 261 6.51 12.78 31.56
C PRO A 261 7.83 13.27 30.92
N VAL A 262 8.40 14.37 31.41
CA VAL A 262 9.71 14.88 30.98
C VAL A 262 10.82 14.44 31.93
N GLY A 263 12.03 14.24 31.42
CA GLY A 263 13.19 13.85 32.22
C GLY A 263 13.21 12.37 32.57
N ALA A 264 13.91 12.02 33.65
CA ALA A 264 14.05 10.65 34.11
C ALA A 264 12.75 10.16 34.77
N THR A 265 12.10 9.18 34.14
CA THR A 265 10.92 8.49 34.68
C THR A 265 11.33 7.11 35.17
N SER A 266 11.07 6.81 36.43
CA SER A 266 11.31 5.49 37.02
C SER A 266 10.12 4.58 36.75
N VAL A 267 10.35 3.46 36.09
CA VAL A 267 9.33 2.50 35.64
C VAL A 267 9.64 1.13 36.21
N ALA A 268 8.68 0.50 36.87
CA ALA A 268 8.85 -0.85 37.41
C ALA A 268 9.10 -1.88 36.30
N LYS A 269 9.91 -2.90 36.58
CA LYS A 269 10.14 -4.01 35.66
C LYS A 269 8.81 -4.63 35.18
N ASN A 270 8.68 -4.85 33.88
CA ASN A 270 7.48 -5.34 33.17
C ASN A 270 6.27 -4.38 33.19
N ALA A 271 6.40 -3.15 33.67
CA ALA A 271 5.33 -2.16 33.56
C ALA A 271 5.30 -1.51 32.17
N THR A 272 4.20 -0.81 31.88
CA THR A 272 4.02 0.01 30.67
C THR A 272 4.10 1.49 31.01
N GLN A 273 4.85 2.26 30.21
CA GLN A 273 4.95 3.71 30.35
C GLN A 273 4.59 4.39 29.03
N VAL A 274 3.65 5.35 29.09
CA VAL A 274 3.22 6.17 27.96
C VAL A 274 3.86 7.56 28.04
N PHE A 275 4.33 8.06 26.91
CA PHE A 275 4.79 9.44 26.72
C PHE A 275 3.90 10.16 25.73
N SER A 276 3.43 11.35 26.09
CA SER A 276 2.66 12.24 25.21
C SER A 276 3.52 13.45 24.83
N ILE A 277 3.48 13.84 23.56
CA ILE A 277 4.32 14.87 22.98
C ILE A 277 3.41 15.94 22.40
N THR A 278 3.63 17.18 22.79
CA THR A 278 2.78 18.31 22.40
C THR A 278 3.66 19.49 21.97
N PRO A 279 3.67 19.87 20.69
CA PRO A 279 4.39 21.05 20.23
C PRO A 279 3.76 22.33 20.78
N THR A 280 4.57 23.36 21.04
CA THR A 280 4.06 24.70 21.38
C THR A 280 3.37 25.29 20.15
N ALA A 281 2.34 26.12 20.34
CA ALA A 281 1.68 26.84 19.25
C ALA A 281 2.72 27.50 18.32
N GLY A 282 2.59 27.28 17.00
CA GLY A 282 3.57 27.75 16.02
C GLY A 282 4.85 26.88 15.92
N ASN A 283 4.87 25.67 16.46
CA ASN A 283 5.93 24.67 16.26
C ASN A 283 5.31 23.32 15.83
N ARG A 284 6.13 22.42 15.29
CA ARG A 284 5.76 21.04 14.94
C ARG A 284 6.76 20.03 15.50
N ILE A 285 6.33 18.77 15.66
CA ILE A 285 7.21 17.64 15.95
C ILE A 285 7.94 17.28 14.64
N VAL A 286 9.26 17.34 14.63
CA VAL A 286 10.09 16.94 13.49
C VAL A 286 10.43 15.44 13.59
N ASN A 287 10.81 15.01 14.80
CA ASN A 287 11.31 13.67 15.04
C ASN A 287 11.10 13.26 16.49
N VAL A 288 10.88 11.96 16.69
CA VAL A 288 10.96 11.27 17.97
C VAL A 288 11.89 10.07 17.81
N ARG A 289 13.03 10.11 18.49
CA ARG A 289 14.00 9.00 18.54
C ARG A 289 13.86 8.24 19.84
N VAL A 290 13.86 6.91 19.76
CA VAL A 290 13.66 6.03 20.92
C VAL A 290 14.74 4.95 21.02
N THR A 291 15.23 4.74 22.24
CA THR A 291 15.93 3.51 22.63
C THR A 291 15.02 2.70 23.54
N ASP A 292 14.53 1.56 23.04
CA ASP A 292 13.67 0.62 23.77
C ASP A 292 14.31 -0.78 23.75
N VAL A 293 14.96 -1.12 24.86
CA VAL A 293 15.64 -2.40 25.07
C VAL A 293 14.66 -3.58 24.96
N THR A 294 13.39 -3.39 25.33
CA THR A 294 12.38 -4.45 25.29
C THR A 294 11.97 -4.76 23.85
N ALA A 295 11.82 -3.71 23.03
CA ALA A 295 11.49 -3.84 21.61
C ALA A 295 12.71 -4.17 20.73
N GLY A 296 13.91 -4.22 21.29
CA GLY A 296 15.15 -4.55 20.58
C GLY A 296 15.68 -3.43 19.70
N PHE A 297 15.30 -2.17 19.96
CA PHE A 297 15.71 -1.03 19.15
C PHE A 297 16.61 -0.06 19.93
N THR A 298 17.69 0.39 19.30
CA THR A 298 18.56 1.48 19.79
C THR A 298 18.49 2.63 18.79
N ASN A 299 18.29 3.87 19.27
CA ASN A 299 18.22 5.09 18.44
C ASN A 299 17.23 5.05 17.26
N LYS A 300 16.13 4.31 17.38
CA LYS A 300 15.14 4.19 16.31
C LYS A 300 14.37 5.49 16.11
N ASP A 301 14.36 5.99 14.88
CA ASP A 301 13.56 7.12 14.45
C ASP A 301 12.10 6.68 14.22
N LEU A 302 11.17 7.35 14.89
CA LEU A 302 9.72 7.11 14.77
C LEU A 302 9.01 8.20 13.95
N GLY A 303 9.72 9.26 13.56
CA GLY A 303 9.16 10.43 12.91
C GLY A 303 8.28 11.29 13.82
N ALA A 304 7.35 12.04 13.21
CA ALA A 304 6.52 13.03 13.89
C ALA A 304 5.32 12.37 14.59
N VAL A 305 5.60 11.53 15.60
CA VAL A 305 4.57 10.90 16.42
C VAL A 305 4.26 11.74 17.66
N SER A 306 2.98 11.88 17.99
CA SER A 306 2.53 12.64 19.17
C SER A 306 2.51 11.80 20.45
N THR A 307 2.70 10.48 20.35
CA THR A 307 2.75 9.57 21.51
C THR A 307 3.69 8.40 21.26
N TYR A 308 4.26 7.84 22.33
CA TYR A 308 4.99 6.57 22.30
C TYR A 308 4.78 5.79 23.59
N THR A 309 4.70 4.46 23.48
CA THR A 309 4.46 3.57 24.63
C THR A 309 5.56 2.52 24.75
N PHE A 310 6.27 2.54 25.87
CA PHE A 310 7.16 1.45 26.27
C PHE A 310 6.32 0.37 26.96
N ASN A 311 6.24 -0.82 26.37
CA ASN A 311 5.49 -1.94 26.93
C ASN A 311 6.45 -2.95 27.58
N ASN A 312 6.06 -3.49 28.74
CA ASN A 312 6.80 -4.54 29.45
C ASN A 312 8.29 -4.20 29.69
N VAL A 313 8.60 -3.02 30.25
CA VAL A 313 9.97 -2.52 30.34
C VAL A 313 10.92 -3.50 31.04
N THR A 314 11.93 -3.98 30.31
CA THR A 314 12.98 -4.89 30.83
C THR A 314 14.37 -4.26 30.94
N GLY A 315 14.52 -2.98 30.62
CA GLY A 315 15.80 -2.27 30.59
C GLY A 315 15.63 -0.75 30.59
N ASN A 316 16.72 -0.02 30.81
CA ASN A 316 16.71 1.45 30.69
C ASN A 316 16.41 1.86 29.24
N GLY A 317 15.73 2.98 29.06
CA GLY A 317 15.35 3.51 27.74
C GLY A 317 15.51 5.02 27.63
N SER A 318 15.32 5.54 26.43
CA SER A 318 15.28 6.98 26.19
C SER A 318 14.29 7.34 25.10
N ILE A 319 13.72 8.54 25.19
CA ILE A 319 12.88 9.16 24.16
C ILE A 319 13.30 10.62 23.98
N ALA A 320 13.76 10.95 22.79
CA ALA A 320 14.30 12.26 22.45
C ALA A 320 13.42 12.91 21.38
N VAL A 321 12.91 14.11 21.63
CA VAL A 321 11.99 14.82 20.74
C VAL A 321 12.66 16.04 20.14
N THR A 322 12.49 16.24 18.83
CA THR A 322 12.93 17.44 18.13
C THR A 322 11.72 18.21 17.62
N PHE A 323 11.63 19.49 17.97
CA PHE A 323 10.65 20.43 17.45
C PHE A 323 11.33 21.43 16.49
N ALA A 324 10.53 22.06 15.63
CA ALA A 324 10.94 23.21 14.85
C ALA A 324 9.78 24.20 14.71
N ALA A 325 10.10 25.47 14.48
CA ALA A 325 9.10 26.48 14.18
C ALA A 325 8.25 26.05 12.98
N ALA A 326 6.94 26.14 13.13
CA ALA A 326 6.02 26.05 12.01
C ALA A 326 6.26 27.30 11.16
N ILE A 327 6.68 27.11 9.92
CA ILE A 327 6.98 28.20 9.01
C ILE A 327 5.64 28.88 8.63
N THR A 328 5.57 30.20 8.68
CA THR A 328 4.39 30.99 8.27
C THR A 328 4.61 31.58 6.88
N GLY A 329 3.88 31.11 5.86
CA GLY A 329 3.87 31.65 4.50
C GLY A 329 3.69 30.60 3.38
N LEU A 330 2.75 30.86 2.46
CA LEU A 330 2.36 30.26 1.14
C LEU A 330 3.57 29.79 0.25
N ASP A 331 3.59 28.74 -0.61
CA ASP A 331 2.75 28.34 -1.78
C ASP A 331 3.12 26.94 -2.43
N ALA A 332 2.10 26.20 -2.93
CA ALA A 332 2.08 25.14 -4.00
C ALA A 332 2.30 23.61 -3.71
N TYR A 333 1.37 22.78 -4.23
CA TYR A 333 0.93 21.51 -3.62
C TYR A 333 1.17 20.14 -4.34
N CYS A 334 1.51 20.00 -5.63
CA CYS A 334 1.20 18.72 -6.33
C CYS A 334 2.28 17.61 -6.45
N ASN A 335 3.42 17.65 -5.73
CA ASN A 335 4.56 16.77 -6.09
C ASN A 335 5.01 15.85 -4.95
N LEU A 336 4.46 14.63 -4.88
CA LEU A 336 4.95 13.60 -3.94
C LEU A 336 5.62 12.41 -4.63
N PRO A 337 6.78 11.96 -4.12
CA PRO A 337 7.43 10.72 -4.51
C PRO A 337 6.62 9.43 -4.25
N PRO A 338 6.80 8.37 -5.07
CA PRO A 338 6.10 7.08 -4.95
C PRO A 338 6.28 6.37 -3.60
N TYR A 339 7.37 6.63 -2.87
CA TYR A 339 7.59 6.06 -1.54
C TYR A 339 6.72 6.68 -0.43
N VAL A 340 6.08 7.82 -0.68
CA VAL A 340 5.05 8.42 0.20
C VAL A 340 3.63 8.13 -0.32
N ALA A 341 3.47 7.94 -1.63
CA ALA A 341 2.18 7.74 -2.30
C ALA A 341 1.51 6.39 -1.99
N ALA A 342 2.22 5.41 -1.42
CA ALA A 342 1.62 4.15 -0.99
C ALA A 342 0.57 4.32 0.14
N GLN A 343 0.38 5.53 0.70
CA GLN A 343 -0.61 5.77 1.76
C GLN A 343 -1.72 6.81 1.49
N ILE A 344 -1.67 7.69 0.48
CA ILE A 344 -2.80 8.64 0.27
C ILE A 344 -3.02 8.96 -1.22
N GLY A 345 -3.78 8.11 -1.92
CA GLY A 345 -4.42 8.50 -3.18
C GLY A 345 -5.59 9.43 -2.92
N ILE A 346 -5.36 10.75 -2.90
CA ILE A 346 -6.39 11.76 -2.62
C ILE A 346 -7.34 11.84 -3.82
N LYS A 347 -8.51 11.23 -3.69
CA LYS A 347 -9.55 11.19 -4.72
C LYS A 347 -10.26 12.55 -4.83
N PRO A 348 -10.55 13.05 -6.05
CA PRO A 348 -11.35 14.27 -6.21
C PRO A 348 -12.75 14.09 -5.63
N ASN A 349 -13.33 15.20 -5.17
CA ASN A 349 -14.72 15.28 -4.77
C ASN A 349 -15.58 15.61 -5.99
N VAL A 350 -16.55 14.75 -6.31
CA VAL A 350 -17.53 15.00 -7.37
C VAL A 350 -18.91 14.91 -6.75
N LEU A 351 -19.54 16.07 -6.57
CA LEU A 351 -20.95 16.14 -6.16
C LEU A 351 -21.83 16.07 -7.40
N LEU A 352 -22.68 15.05 -7.46
CA LEU A 352 -23.68 14.89 -8.50
C LEU A 352 -24.91 15.71 -8.13
N ILE A 353 -25.31 16.66 -8.96
CA ILE A 353 -26.65 17.25 -8.91
C ILE A 353 -27.50 16.49 -9.91
N PHE A 354 -28.44 15.70 -9.40
CA PHE A 354 -29.31 14.84 -10.17
C PHE A 354 -30.67 15.49 -10.31
N ASP A 355 -31.08 15.73 -11.56
CA ASP A 355 -32.40 16.23 -11.89
C ASP A 355 -33.47 15.17 -11.62
N ASN A 356 -34.32 15.49 -10.65
CA ASN A 356 -35.51 14.72 -10.29
C ASN A 356 -36.78 15.57 -10.49
N SER A 357 -36.75 16.60 -11.33
CA SER A 357 -37.91 17.45 -11.60
C SER A 357 -39.01 16.70 -12.35
N GLY A 358 -40.22 17.26 -12.40
CA GLY A 358 -41.35 16.63 -13.08
C GLY A 358 -41.13 16.40 -14.59
N SER A 359 -40.26 17.17 -15.25
CA SER A 359 -39.91 16.95 -16.67
C SER A 359 -39.19 15.61 -16.89
N MET A 360 -38.53 15.09 -15.86
CA MET A 360 -37.79 13.82 -15.91
C MET A 360 -38.71 12.58 -15.99
N ALA A 361 -40.02 12.74 -15.74
CA ALA A 361 -41.06 11.71 -15.99
C ALA A 361 -41.48 11.63 -17.45
N GLN A 362 -41.12 12.62 -18.28
CA GLN A 362 -41.45 12.60 -19.71
C GLN A 362 -40.66 11.49 -20.42
N LYS A 363 -41.18 11.03 -21.56
CA LYS A 363 -40.51 10.00 -22.34
C LYS A 363 -39.18 10.53 -22.88
N GLY A 364 -38.11 9.74 -22.72
CA GLY A 364 -36.76 10.13 -23.14
C GLY A 364 -36.59 10.33 -24.66
N TYR A 365 -37.52 9.81 -25.47
CA TYR A 365 -37.40 9.75 -26.94
C TYR A 365 -38.53 10.44 -27.71
N GLN A 366 -39.42 11.16 -27.03
CA GLN A 366 -40.60 11.76 -27.68
C GLN A 366 -40.27 12.87 -28.69
N GLU A 367 -39.14 13.56 -28.53
CA GLU A 367 -38.71 14.63 -29.45
C GLU A 367 -38.10 14.12 -30.76
N ALA A 368 -37.78 12.83 -30.85
CA ALA A 368 -37.26 12.18 -32.06
C ALA A 368 -38.33 11.95 -33.16
N GLY A 369 -39.60 12.30 -32.89
CA GLY A 369 -40.72 12.10 -33.81
C GLY A 369 -41.33 10.69 -33.71
N ALA A 370 -41.80 10.14 -34.84
CA ALA A 370 -42.34 8.77 -34.88
C ALA A 370 -41.23 7.74 -34.70
N TYR A 371 -41.53 6.62 -34.02
CA TYR A 371 -40.59 5.50 -33.84
C TYR A 371 -39.91 5.11 -35.15
N ASN A 372 -38.58 5.09 -35.14
CA ASN A 372 -37.75 4.64 -36.25
C ASN A 372 -37.12 3.28 -35.90
N PRO A 373 -37.47 2.19 -36.61
CA PRO A 373 -36.93 0.86 -36.31
C PRO A 373 -35.41 0.73 -36.58
N ASN A 374 -34.82 1.67 -37.34
CA ASN A 374 -33.39 1.70 -37.63
C ASN A 374 -32.57 2.45 -36.56
N THR A 375 -33.23 3.11 -35.61
CA THR A 375 -32.58 3.78 -34.46
C THR A 375 -32.64 2.83 -33.27
N ILE A 376 -31.50 2.62 -32.60
CA ILE A 376 -31.45 1.84 -31.37
C ILE A 376 -31.71 2.81 -30.21
N TYR A 377 -32.79 2.59 -29.47
CA TYR A 377 -33.18 3.39 -28.31
C TYR A 377 -32.63 2.75 -27.03
N TYR A 378 -31.88 3.52 -26.26
CA TYR A 378 -31.27 3.06 -25.02
C TYR A 378 -32.31 2.94 -23.87
N GLY A 379 -32.34 1.81 -23.18
CA GLY A 379 -33.27 1.64 -22.06
C GLY A 379 -33.17 0.29 -21.37
N TYR A 380 -34.09 -0.01 -20.45
CA TYR A 380 -34.08 -1.25 -19.68
C TYR A 380 -34.37 -2.49 -20.52
N PHE A 381 -35.05 -2.36 -21.66
CA PHE A 381 -35.29 -3.46 -22.57
C PHE A 381 -34.08 -3.67 -23.48
N ASP A 382 -33.71 -4.92 -23.71
CA ASP A 382 -32.67 -5.28 -24.68
C ASP A 382 -33.20 -5.05 -26.11
N PRO A 383 -32.61 -4.15 -26.92
CA PRO A 383 -33.11 -3.82 -28.25
C PRO A 383 -33.26 -5.03 -29.18
N MET A 384 -32.48 -6.09 -28.96
CA MET A 384 -32.44 -7.29 -29.80
C MET A 384 -33.36 -8.41 -29.32
N LYS A 385 -34.05 -8.24 -28.19
CA LYS A 385 -34.97 -9.24 -27.63
C LYS A 385 -36.43 -8.86 -27.83
N MET A 386 -37.30 -9.86 -27.78
CA MET A 386 -38.75 -9.67 -27.80
C MET A 386 -39.29 -9.83 -26.39
N TYR A 387 -40.28 -9.03 -26.01
CA TYR A 387 -40.88 -9.03 -24.68
C TYR A 387 -42.39 -9.17 -24.76
N LYS A 388 -42.97 -9.80 -23.74
CA LYS A 388 -44.43 -9.92 -23.57
C LYS A 388 -44.84 -9.42 -22.19
N LEU A 389 -45.94 -8.67 -22.14
CA LEU A 389 -46.48 -8.16 -20.88
C LEU A 389 -47.43 -9.17 -20.24
N SER A 390 -47.19 -9.50 -18.98
CA SER A 390 -48.09 -10.27 -18.11
C SER A 390 -48.30 -9.53 -16.80
N GLY A 391 -49.53 -9.07 -16.56
CA GLY A 391 -49.80 -8.12 -15.46
C GLY A 391 -49.00 -6.83 -15.66
N SER A 392 -48.12 -6.50 -14.73
CA SER A 392 -47.18 -5.37 -14.80
C SER A 392 -45.73 -5.80 -15.12
N THR A 393 -45.50 -7.06 -15.51
CA THR A 393 -44.15 -7.59 -15.76
C THR A 393 -43.93 -7.90 -17.24
N PHE A 394 -42.91 -7.29 -17.82
CA PHE A 394 -42.37 -7.63 -19.13
C PHE A 394 -41.33 -8.74 -18.99
N SER A 395 -41.60 -9.89 -19.61
CA SER A 395 -40.69 -11.03 -19.65
C SER A 395 -40.15 -11.28 -21.05
N ILE A 396 -38.94 -11.83 -21.12
CA ILE A 396 -38.27 -12.16 -22.39
C ILE A 396 -39.06 -13.29 -23.07
N SER A 397 -39.47 -13.06 -24.31
CA SER A 397 -40.22 -13.99 -25.15
C SER A 397 -39.27 -14.79 -26.04
N THR A 398 -39.61 -16.05 -26.31
CA THR A 398 -38.91 -16.90 -27.29
C THR A 398 -39.35 -16.66 -28.73
N ALA A 399 -40.20 -15.67 -28.99
CA ALA A 399 -40.64 -15.30 -30.33
C ALA A 399 -39.45 -14.78 -31.17
N GLY A 400 -39.43 -15.11 -32.47
CA GLY A 400 -38.41 -14.62 -33.40
C GLY A 400 -38.41 -13.08 -33.48
N TYR A 401 -37.22 -12.49 -33.55
CA TYR A 401 -37.04 -11.04 -33.59
C TYR A 401 -37.78 -10.42 -34.78
N ASN A 402 -38.60 -9.41 -34.52
CA ASN A 402 -39.34 -8.69 -35.55
C ASN A 402 -39.11 -7.18 -35.40
N GLN A 403 -38.48 -6.56 -36.40
CA GLN A 403 -38.19 -5.12 -36.44
C GLN A 403 -39.43 -4.25 -36.75
N GLY A 404 -40.55 -4.86 -37.15
CA GLY A 404 -41.73 -4.15 -37.63
C GLY A 404 -42.49 -3.37 -36.56
N ASN A 405 -43.16 -2.29 -36.98
CA ASN A 405 -44.00 -1.38 -36.19
C ASN A 405 -45.26 -2.02 -35.55
N ALA A 406 -45.45 -3.33 -35.66
CA ALA A 406 -46.67 -4.04 -35.27
C ALA A 406 -46.72 -4.36 -33.76
N CYS A 407 -46.43 -3.37 -32.91
CA CYS A 407 -46.72 -3.46 -31.48
C CYS A 407 -48.12 -2.89 -31.21
N THR A 408 -49.17 -3.63 -31.60
CA THR A 408 -50.57 -3.18 -31.43
C THR A 408 -51.14 -3.55 -30.06
N ASN A 409 -50.68 -4.65 -29.46
CA ASN A 409 -51.04 -5.06 -28.10
C ASN A 409 -50.00 -6.01 -27.47
N VAL A 410 -49.21 -5.47 -26.52
CA VAL A 410 -48.11 -6.15 -25.78
C VAL A 410 -48.56 -7.34 -24.92
N SER A 411 -49.85 -7.47 -24.62
CA SER A 411 -50.41 -8.59 -23.84
C SER A 411 -50.66 -9.83 -24.70
N THR A 412 -50.88 -9.65 -26.01
CA THR A 412 -51.21 -10.73 -26.95
C THR A 412 -50.08 -11.06 -27.92
N VAL A 413 -49.28 -10.07 -28.30
CA VAL A 413 -48.16 -10.20 -29.26
C VAL A 413 -46.87 -9.71 -28.61
N ALA A 414 -45.76 -10.42 -28.81
CA ALA A 414 -44.46 -9.98 -28.30
C ALA A 414 -43.95 -8.77 -29.10
N CYS A 415 -43.42 -7.76 -28.41
CA CYS A 415 -42.86 -6.55 -29.01
C CYS A 415 -41.35 -6.50 -28.85
N SER A 416 -40.64 -5.87 -29.79
CA SER A 416 -39.19 -5.71 -29.67
C SER A 416 -38.84 -4.78 -28.51
N GLY A 417 -37.74 -5.09 -27.81
CA GLY A 417 -37.25 -4.26 -26.73
C GLY A 417 -36.89 -2.85 -27.20
N ASN A 418 -36.45 -2.71 -28.46
CA ASN A 418 -36.15 -1.41 -29.05
C ASN A 418 -37.39 -0.50 -29.11
N ARG A 419 -38.55 -1.08 -29.48
CA ARG A 419 -39.83 -0.37 -29.48
C ARG A 419 -40.28 -0.04 -28.06
N LEU A 420 -40.11 -0.97 -27.12
CA LEU A 420 -40.48 -0.75 -25.73
C LEU A 420 -39.60 0.30 -25.05
N ASN A 421 -38.32 0.40 -25.41
CA ASN A 421 -37.48 1.50 -24.94
C ASN A 421 -38.02 2.86 -25.39
N PHE A 422 -38.44 2.98 -26.66
CA PHE A 422 -39.08 4.20 -27.18
C PHE A 422 -40.41 4.52 -26.47
N ASP A 423 -41.24 3.51 -26.19
CA ASP A 423 -42.58 3.71 -25.63
C ASP A 423 -42.59 3.92 -24.10
N HIS A 424 -41.67 3.29 -23.35
CA HIS A 424 -41.75 3.19 -21.89
C HIS A 424 -40.57 3.82 -21.12
N MET A 425 -39.49 4.25 -21.77
CA MET A 425 -38.39 4.87 -21.02
C MET A 425 -38.67 6.33 -20.71
N ALA A 426 -38.77 6.65 -19.43
CA ALA A 426 -38.68 8.01 -18.94
C ALA A 426 -37.22 8.52 -18.99
N LYS A 427 -37.02 9.84 -19.06
CA LYS A 427 -35.69 10.47 -19.00
C LYS A 427 -34.90 10.00 -17.77
N VAL A 428 -35.56 9.90 -16.60
CA VAL A 428 -34.95 9.41 -15.35
C VAL A 428 -34.46 7.96 -15.44
N ASP A 429 -35.19 7.08 -16.12
CA ASP A 429 -34.86 5.66 -16.22
C ASP A 429 -33.57 5.45 -17.01
N VAL A 430 -33.41 6.22 -18.09
CA VAL A 430 -32.20 6.26 -18.92
C VAL A 430 -31.00 6.74 -18.09
N ILE A 431 -31.12 7.84 -17.34
CA ILE A 431 -30.01 8.32 -16.49
C ILE A 431 -29.66 7.31 -15.39
N ARG A 432 -30.65 6.70 -14.72
CA ARG A 432 -30.42 5.65 -13.73
C ARG A 432 -29.71 4.44 -14.34
N LYS A 433 -30.05 4.07 -15.58
CA LYS A 433 -29.36 3.01 -16.31
C LYS A 433 -27.88 3.33 -16.48
N VAL A 434 -27.56 4.53 -16.97
CA VAL A 434 -26.18 4.98 -17.19
C VAL A 434 -25.40 5.04 -15.87
N MET A 435 -25.99 5.60 -14.82
CA MET A 435 -25.29 5.86 -13.56
C MET A 435 -25.07 4.61 -12.72
N VAL A 436 -26.09 3.73 -12.62
CA VAL A 436 -26.08 2.60 -11.67
C VAL A 436 -26.55 1.27 -12.25
N GLY A 437 -26.88 1.20 -13.54
CA GLY A 437 -27.45 0.01 -14.19
C GLY A 437 -28.98 -0.07 -14.12
N GLY A 438 -29.65 0.94 -13.58
CA GLY A 438 -31.11 1.06 -13.50
C GLY A 438 -31.68 0.82 -12.10
N LYS A 439 -32.98 1.04 -11.91
CA LYS A 439 -33.67 0.83 -10.63
C LYS A 439 -33.97 -0.64 -10.42
N VAL A 440 -33.19 -1.33 -9.59
CA VAL A 440 -33.32 -2.79 -9.36
C VAL A 440 -34.29 -3.08 -8.22
N GLU A 441 -35.27 -3.96 -8.42
CA GLU A 441 -36.28 -4.30 -7.40
C GLU A 441 -35.67 -4.88 -6.10
N ASN A 442 -34.61 -5.69 -6.21
CA ASN A 442 -33.89 -6.21 -5.06
C ASN A 442 -32.42 -6.49 -5.38
N ARG A 443 -31.52 -5.57 -4.98
CA ARG A 443 -30.08 -5.72 -5.22
C ARG A 443 -29.41 -6.71 -4.23
N THR A 444 -30.03 -6.96 -3.07
CA THR A 444 -29.41 -7.68 -1.93
C THR A 444 -29.42 -9.21 -2.00
N THR A 445 -30.12 -9.84 -2.94
CA THR A 445 -30.18 -11.31 -3.03
C THR A 445 -28.89 -11.90 -3.60
N THR A 446 -28.18 -12.70 -2.79
CA THR A 446 -26.87 -13.33 -3.07
C THR A 446 -26.94 -14.76 -3.63
N THR A 447 -28.12 -15.26 -3.99
CA THR A 447 -28.26 -16.58 -4.63
C THR A 447 -28.32 -16.40 -6.14
N GLY A 448 -27.24 -16.79 -6.85
CA GLY A 448 -27.01 -16.62 -8.29
C GLY A 448 -27.94 -17.40 -9.23
N THR A 449 -29.23 -17.52 -8.89
CA THR A 449 -30.25 -18.24 -9.66
C THR A 449 -31.57 -17.46 -9.77
N ALA A 450 -31.78 -16.40 -8.98
CA ALA A 450 -33.00 -15.59 -9.07
C ALA A 450 -32.88 -14.53 -10.17
N THR A 451 -33.87 -14.48 -11.07
CA THR A 451 -33.99 -13.44 -12.10
C THR A 451 -34.26 -12.09 -11.45
N ARG A 452 -33.46 -11.07 -11.82
CA ARG A 452 -33.62 -9.69 -11.38
C ARG A 452 -34.50 -8.91 -12.35
N TYR A 453 -35.20 -7.92 -11.79
CA TYR A 453 -36.10 -7.03 -12.51
C TYR A 453 -35.66 -5.58 -12.35
N LEU A 454 -35.71 -4.83 -13.45
CA LEU A 454 -35.59 -3.37 -13.47
C LEU A 454 -36.99 -2.76 -13.38
N LEU A 455 -37.16 -1.73 -12.56
CA LEU A 455 -38.42 -1.04 -12.34
C LEU A 455 -38.43 0.26 -13.14
N THR A 456 -39.33 0.37 -14.12
CA THR A 456 -39.54 1.61 -14.87
C THR A 456 -40.32 2.63 -14.03
N ASP A 457 -40.18 3.90 -14.38
CA ASP A 457 -40.90 4.99 -13.71
C ASP A 457 -42.42 4.89 -13.87
N ASP A 458 -42.89 4.41 -15.04
CA ASP A 458 -44.31 4.15 -15.33
C ASP A 458 -44.87 2.87 -14.67
N GLY A 459 -44.09 2.21 -13.80
CA GLY A 459 -44.55 1.17 -12.89
C GLY A 459 -44.47 -0.27 -13.41
N TYR A 460 -43.74 -0.52 -14.48
CA TYR A 460 -43.52 -1.87 -15.02
C TYR A 460 -42.23 -2.52 -14.50
N ARG A 461 -42.26 -3.86 -14.41
CA ARG A 461 -41.11 -4.71 -14.07
C ARG A 461 -40.54 -5.28 -15.36
N VAL A 462 -39.27 -5.02 -15.65
CA VAL A 462 -38.57 -5.52 -16.86
C VAL A 462 -37.59 -6.61 -16.47
N GLU A 463 -37.76 -7.79 -17.04
CA GLU A 463 -36.84 -8.91 -16.83
C GLU A 463 -35.44 -8.61 -17.40
N TYR A 464 -34.42 -8.64 -16.53
CA TYR A 464 -33.02 -8.42 -16.91
C TYR A 464 -32.22 -9.72 -16.98
N GLY A 465 -32.36 -10.58 -15.97
CA GLY A 465 -31.61 -11.83 -15.84
C GLY A 465 -30.94 -12.00 -14.48
N PRO A 466 -30.04 -12.99 -14.32
CA PRO A 466 -29.41 -13.30 -13.03
C PRO A 466 -28.22 -12.39 -12.68
N SER A 467 -27.64 -11.67 -13.65
CA SER A 467 -26.49 -10.79 -13.46
C SER A 467 -26.86 -9.48 -12.75
N GLU A 468 -25.92 -8.90 -12.02
CA GLU A 468 -26.10 -7.58 -11.40
C GLU A 468 -25.93 -6.47 -12.44
N PRO A 469 -26.91 -5.56 -12.62
CA PRO A 469 -26.73 -4.37 -13.46
C PRO A 469 -25.72 -3.40 -12.83
N THR A 470 -24.77 -2.90 -13.61
CA THR A 470 -23.74 -1.94 -13.20
C THR A 470 -23.77 -0.69 -14.07
N GLY A 471 -23.30 0.45 -13.53
CA GLY A 471 -23.13 1.71 -14.25
C GLY A 471 -21.85 2.45 -13.83
N ILE A 472 -21.75 3.72 -14.23
CA ILE A 472 -20.54 4.55 -14.06
C ILE A 472 -20.09 4.64 -12.59
N ILE A 473 -21.02 4.71 -11.64
CA ILE A 473 -20.71 4.82 -10.21
C ILE A 473 -19.97 3.59 -9.70
N GLN A 474 -20.37 2.41 -10.15
CA GLN A 474 -19.70 1.15 -9.78
C GLN A 474 -18.32 1.05 -10.42
N ASP A 475 -18.16 1.49 -11.67
CA ASP A 475 -16.89 1.47 -12.39
C ASP A 475 -15.84 2.41 -11.76
N LEU A 476 -16.25 3.62 -11.36
CA LEU A 476 -15.35 4.70 -10.94
C LEU A 476 -15.35 4.99 -9.44
N GLY A 477 -16.19 4.32 -8.64
CA GLY A 477 -16.31 4.56 -7.20
C GLY A 477 -15.00 4.40 -6.41
N ASN A 478 -14.01 3.69 -6.95
CA ASN A 478 -12.69 3.56 -6.35
C ASN A 478 -11.74 4.72 -6.68
N GLN A 479 -12.02 5.53 -7.70
CA GLN A 479 -11.13 6.60 -8.18
C GLN A 479 -11.62 8.00 -7.79
N VAL A 480 -12.92 8.13 -7.52
CA VAL A 480 -13.59 9.41 -7.23
C VAL A 480 -14.38 9.31 -5.92
N ARG A 481 -14.45 10.40 -5.16
CA ARG A 481 -15.37 10.51 -4.02
C ARG A 481 -16.67 11.17 -4.48
N PHE A 482 -17.68 10.33 -4.67
CA PHE A 482 -18.99 10.79 -5.11
C PHE A 482 -19.87 11.24 -3.95
N GLY A 483 -20.72 12.22 -4.22
CA GLY A 483 -21.87 12.63 -3.42
C GLY A 483 -23.09 12.79 -4.32
N LEU A 484 -24.29 12.81 -3.75
CA LEU A 484 -25.55 12.99 -4.47
C LEU A 484 -26.40 14.09 -3.83
N MET A 485 -26.76 15.06 -4.65
CA MET A 485 -27.77 16.08 -4.41
C MET A 485 -28.93 15.89 -5.40
N VAL A 486 -30.15 16.12 -4.93
CA VAL A 486 -31.38 16.14 -5.76
C VAL A 486 -32.14 17.45 -5.51
N PHE A 487 -33.11 17.80 -6.35
CA PHE A 487 -33.99 18.95 -6.09
C PHE A 487 -35.04 18.61 -5.02
N ASN A 488 -35.45 19.61 -4.26
CA ASN A 488 -36.51 19.46 -3.27
C ASN A 488 -37.88 19.34 -3.95
N GLN A 489 -38.63 18.30 -3.59
CA GLN A 489 -39.89 17.94 -4.24
C GLN A 489 -41.11 18.79 -3.82
N ASN A 490 -40.98 19.65 -2.79
CA ASN A 490 -42.08 20.43 -2.20
C ASN A 490 -41.86 21.96 -2.26
N GLY A 491 -40.95 22.45 -3.12
CA GLY A 491 -40.70 23.88 -3.30
C GLY A 491 -41.97 24.66 -3.66
N SER A 492 -42.14 25.85 -3.09
CA SER A 492 -43.29 26.72 -3.37
C SER A 492 -42.79 27.95 -4.10
N ALA A 493 -43.49 28.40 -5.14
CA ALA A 493 -43.26 29.74 -5.67
C ALA A 493 -43.25 30.77 -4.51
N ILE A 494 -42.34 31.75 -4.57
CA ILE A 494 -42.00 32.62 -3.42
C ILE A 494 -43.26 33.12 -2.67
N GLY A 495 -43.27 33.06 -1.33
CA GLY A 495 -44.37 33.63 -0.53
C GLY A 495 -45.55 32.69 -0.25
N GLY A 496 -45.41 31.40 -0.55
CA GLY A 496 -46.19 30.34 0.10
C GLY A 496 -45.59 29.96 1.47
N SER A 497 -46.35 29.22 2.28
CA SER A 497 -45.99 28.83 3.66
C SER A 497 -44.79 27.86 3.77
N LEU A 498 -44.05 27.61 2.68
CA LEU A 498 -42.97 26.62 2.52
C LEU A 498 -41.70 27.23 1.89
N ALA A 499 -41.24 28.36 2.41
CA ALA A 499 -40.02 29.06 1.97
C ALA A 499 -38.69 28.27 2.10
N ASN A 500 -38.72 27.10 2.74
CA ASN A 500 -37.53 26.31 3.11
C ASN A 500 -37.36 25.07 2.24
N THR A 501 -37.82 25.06 0.98
CA THR A 501 -37.75 23.88 0.10
C THR A 501 -37.49 24.22 -1.38
N ASP A 502 -36.98 25.42 -1.67
CA ASP A 502 -36.85 25.89 -3.06
C ASP A 502 -35.55 25.47 -3.77
N GLY A 503 -34.55 24.93 -3.05
CA GLY A 503 -33.26 24.51 -3.62
C GLY A 503 -33.00 23.00 -3.61
N GLY A 504 -31.73 22.63 -3.56
CA GLY A 504 -31.29 21.23 -3.54
C GLY A 504 -31.25 20.62 -2.13
N LYS A 505 -31.08 19.29 -2.07
CA LYS A 505 -30.87 18.52 -0.84
C LYS A 505 -29.83 17.42 -1.03
N ILE A 506 -28.84 17.37 -0.14
CA ILE A 506 -27.86 16.29 -0.09
C ILE A 506 -28.53 14.99 0.40
N ILE A 507 -28.57 13.97 -0.45
CA ILE A 507 -29.11 12.63 -0.10
C ILE A 507 -27.98 11.65 0.22
N SER A 508 -26.83 11.81 -0.44
CA SER A 508 -25.62 11.04 -0.15
C SER A 508 -24.45 12.00 0.00
N LYS A 509 -23.78 11.97 1.15
CA LYS A 509 -22.62 12.82 1.42
C LYS A 509 -21.41 12.38 0.59
N LEU A 510 -20.50 13.32 0.30
CA LEU A 510 -19.23 13.02 -0.37
C LEU A 510 -18.43 11.98 0.42
N GLY A 511 -17.97 10.94 -0.27
CA GLY A 511 -17.22 9.83 0.34
C GLY A 511 -18.08 8.69 0.89
N SER A 512 -19.41 8.72 0.66
CA SER A 512 -20.28 7.59 0.97
C SER A 512 -19.89 6.34 0.16
N THR A 513 -20.19 5.15 0.69
CA THR A 513 -19.86 3.91 -0.02
C THR A 513 -20.61 3.82 -1.36
N THR A 514 -20.01 3.16 -2.36
CA THR A 514 -20.65 2.92 -3.66
C THR A 514 -22.03 2.29 -3.51
N ALA A 515 -22.19 1.35 -2.57
CA ALA A 515 -23.48 0.70 -2.30
C ALA A 515 -24.53 1.69 -1.76
N SER A 516 -24.15 2.57 -0.84
CA SER A 516 -25.04 3.61 -0.31
C SER A 516 -25.45 4.62 -1.38
N LEU A 517 -24.52 4.98 -2.27
CA LEU A 517 -24.78 5.91 -3.37
C LEU A 517 -25.71 5.29 -4.41
N VAL A 518 -25.49 4.02 -4.77
CA VAL A 518 -26.39 3.25 -5.66
C VAL A 518 -27.79 3.20 -5.08
N ALA A 519 -27.94 2.85 -3.80
CA ALA A 519 -29.23 2.83 -3.13
C ALA A 519 -29.90 4.21 -3.09
N ALA A 520 -29.13 5.29 -2.95
CA ALA A 520 -29.65 6.65 -2.99
C ALA A 520 -30.17 7.04 -4.39
N ILE A 521 -29.48 6.63 -5.45
CA ILE A 521 -29.90 6.89 -6.85
C ILE A 521 -31.12 6.06 -7.25
N GLU A 522 -31.23 4.82 -6.76
CA GLU A 522 -32.40 3.95 -6.98
C GLU A 522 -33.60 4.32 -6.09
N GLY A 523 -33.37 5.08 -5.02
CA GLY A 523 -34.36 5.41 -4.00
C GLY A 523 -35.41 6.46 -4.43
N PRO A 524 -36.44 6.68 -3.60
CA PRO A 524 -37.58 7.52 -3.96
C PRO A 524 -37.25 9.02 -4.09
N ASN A 525 -36.10 9.47 -3.58
CA ASN A 525 -35.72 10.89 -3.67
C ASN A 525 -35.35 11.31 -5.10
N THR A 526 -34.98 10.37 -5.97
CA THR A 526 -34.69 10.63 -7.39
C THR A 526 -35.91 10.39 -8.29
N ASP A 527 -37.07 10.00 -7.72
CA ASP A 527 -38.30 9.87 -8.50
C ASP A 527 -38.75 11.27 -9.00
N PRO A 528 -39.16 11.40 -10.27
CA PRO A 528 -39.50 12.70 -10.87
C PRO A 528 -40.66 13.41 -10.16
N ASN A 529 -40.40 14.58 -9.60
CA ASN A 529 -41.39 15.43 -8.94
C ASN A 529 -40.87 16.86 -8.74
N GLY A 530 -41.77 17.84 -8.78
CA GLY A 530 -41.45 19.23 -8.45
C GLY A 530 -40.82 20.03 -9.60
N TYR A 531 -40.20 21.15 -9.23
CA TYR A 531 -39.61 22.14 -10.13
C TYR A 531 -38.11 21.86 -10.38
N THR A 532 -37.48 22.68 -11.23
CA THR A 532 -36.07 22.57 -11.64
C THR A 532 -35.26 23.76 -11.12
N PRO A 533 -34.99 23.86 -9.79
CA PRO A 533 -34.35 25.02 -9.19
C PRO A 533 -32.81 24.98 -9.33
N LEU A 534 -32.30 25.21 -10.54
CA LEU A 534 -30.89 24.99 -10.85
C LEU A 534 -29.96 25.94 -10.07
N ALA A 535 -30.31 27.22 -10.01
CA ALA A 535 -29.47 28.23 -9.36
C ALA A 535 -29.43 28.06 -7.83
N GLU A 536 -30.58 27.80 -7.20
CA GLU A 536 -30.71 27.53 -5.76
C GLU A 536 -30.01 26.22 -5.38
N SER A 537 -30.09 25.19 -6.22
CA SER A 537 -29.39 23.93 -5.99
C SER A 537 -27.88 24.08 -6.12
N MET A 538 -27.40 24.86 -7.09
CA MET A 538 -25.98 25.20 -7.18
C MET A 538 -25.52 26.03 -5.97
N TYR A 539 -26.34 26.97 -5.48
CA TYR A 539 -26.03 27.75 -4.29
C TYR A 539 -26.01 26.87 -3.01
N GLU A 540 -26.90 25.90 -2.92
CA GLU A 540 -26.89 24.91 -1.84
C GLU A 540 -25.62 24.06 -1.89
N ALA A 541 -25.16 23.65 -3.09
CA ALA A 541 -23.89 22.94 -3.26
C ALA A 541 -22.70 23.80 -2.81
N VAL A 542 -22.72 25.10 -3.12
CA VAL A 542 -21.73 26.06 -2.61
C VAL A 542 -21.71 26.08 -1.09
N ARG A 543 -22.88 26.16 -0.43
CA ARG A 543 -22.98 26.10 1.04
C ARG A 543 -22.50 24.78 1.63
N TYR A 544 -22.74 23.67 0.94
CA TYR A 544 -22.20 22.38 1.33
C TYR A 544 -20.67 22.42 1.39
N TYR A 545 -20.01 22.88 0.32
CA TYR A 545 -18.54 23.02 0.29
C TYR A 545 -18.00 24.09 1.25
N GLN A 546 -18.76 25.16 1.53
CA GLN A 546 -18.44 26.14 2.58
C GLN A 546 -18.54 25.56 4.01
N ALA A 547 -19.12 24.36 4.17
CA ALA A 547 -19.49 23.76 5.46
C ALA A 547 -20.33 24.70 6.34
N LYS A 548 -21.30 25.39 5.71
CA LYS A 548 -22.30 26.26 6.35
C LYS A 548 -23.61 25.51 6.61
N ALA A 549 -24.50 26.12 7.40
CA ALA A 549 -25.88 25.66 7.50
C ALA A 549 -26.58 25.73 6.13
N SER A 550 -27.44 24.75 5.86
CA SER A 550 -28.24 24.72 4.63
C SER A 550 -29.08 25.99 4.47
N ALA A 551 -29.23 26.48 3.24
CA ALA A 551 -30.13 27.59 2.95
C ALA A 551 -31.59 27.12 2.83
N TYR A 552 -31.81 25.93 2.26
CA TYR A 552 -33.14 25.44 1.89
C TYR A 552 -33.51 24.11 2.56
N ASN A 553 -32.86 23.73 3.66
CA ASN A 553 -33.21 22.54 4.42
C ASN A 553 -33.11 22.81 5.92
N SER A 554 -34.26 23.00 6.58
CA SER A 554 -34.31 23.27 8.03
C SER A 554 -33.60 22.16 8.83
N ASN A 555 -32.92 22.56 9.92
CA ASN A 555 -32.16 21.65 10.80
C ASN A 555 -30.99 20.90 10.11
N THR A 556 -30.54 21.34 8.95
CA THR A 556 -29.38 20.74 8.26
C THR A 556 -28.17 21.66 8.36
N ASP A 557 -27.10 21.17 8.97
CA ASP A 557 -25.82 21.88 9.10
C ASP A 557 -24.66 21.04 8.55
N TYR A 558 -24.01 21.57 7.51
CA TYR A 558 -22.88 20.92 6.87
C TYR A 558 -21.56 21.09 7.64
N GLY A 559 -21.49 21.99 8.62
CA GLY A 559 -20.32 22.19 9.49
C GLY A 559 -19.89 20.93 10.25
N THR A 560 -20.85 20.05 10.54
CA THR A 560 -20.62 18.78 11.26
C THR A 560 -20.19 17.62 10.36
N SER A 561 -20.26 17.77 9.05
CA SER A 561 -19.96 16.73 8.05
C SER A 561 -19.27 17.37 6.86
N ASP A 562 -18.03 17.78 7.08
CA ASP A 562 -17.22 18.54 6.13
C ASP A 562 -16.98 17.74 4.82
N PRO A 563 -17.35 18.28 3.65
CA PRO A 563 -17.13 17.58 2.38
C PRO A 563 -15.67 17.57 1.92
N ILE A 564 -14.85 18.52 2.36
CA ILE A 564 -13.46 18.65 1.95
C ILE A 564 -12.59 18.04 3.04
N GLU A 565 -11.97 16.89 2.75
CA GLU A 565 -11.08 16.21 3.70
C GLU A 565 -9.65 16.74 3.61
N TYR A 566 -9.23 17.15 2.40
CA TYR A 566 -7.88 17.61 2.12
C TYR A 566 -7.90 18.91 1.32
N VAL A 567 -7.01 19.85 1.64
CA VAL A 567 -6.95 21.20 1.01
C VAL A 567 -6.80 21.14 -0.52
N CYS A 568 -6.10 20.13 -0.99
CA CYS A 568 -5.81 19.89 -2.38
C CYS A 568 -6.88 19.13 -3.16
N GLN A 569 -7.86 18.63 -2.43
CA GLN A 569 -8.92 17.84 -2.98
C GLN A 569 -9.70 18.74 -3.92
N LYS A 570 -9.56 18.47 -5.22
CA LYS A 570 -10.26 19.25 -6.23
C LYS A 570 -11.76 18.96 -6.09
N ASN A 571 -12.54 20.02 -6.04
CA ASN A 571 -13.97 19.97 -5.81
C ASN A 571 -14.71 20.27 -7.12
N PHE A 572 -15.56 19.33 -7.50
CA PHE A 572 -16.33 19.39 -8.72
C PHE A 572 -17.80 19.23 -8.42
N VAL A 573 -18.62 19.88 -9.24
CA VAL A 573 -20.06 19.62 -9.34
C VAL A 573 -20.32 19.13 -10.75
N LEU A 574 -20.96 17.97 -10.86
CA LEU A 574 -21.47 17.45 -12.13
C LEU A 574 -23.00 17.58 -12.10
N MET A 575 -23.52 18.52 -12.88
CA MET A 575 -24.95 18.79 -13.00
C MET A 575 -25.51 18.00 -14.18
N LEU A 576 -26.45 17.10 -13.90
CA LEU A 576 -27.15 16.29 -14.88
C LEU A 576 -28.61 16.78 -14.93
N THR A 577 -29.03 17.43 -16.01
CA THR A 577 -30.37 18.05 -16.11
C THR A 577 -30.84 18.14 -17.56
N ASP A 578 -32.17 18.16 -17.74
CA ASP A 578 -32.80 18.47 -19.03
C ASP A 578 -33.11 19.96 -19.23
N GLY A 579 -32.61 20.81 -18.32
CA GLY A 579 -32.02 22.11 -18.65
C GLY A 579 -32.88 23.37 -18.55
N GLU A 580 -34.21 23.29 -18.39
CA GLU A 580 -35.02 24.51 -18.21
C GLU A 580 -35.19 24.86 -16.71
N PRO A 581 -34.54 25.93 -16.19
CA PRO A 581 -34.73 26.31 -14.81
C PRO A 581 -36.15 26.82 -14.58
N THR A 582 -36.83 26.25 -13.58
CA THR A 582 -38.18 26.69 -13.18
C THR A 582 -38.18 27.06 -11.69
N ASN A 583 -38.71 28.25 -11.39
CA ASN A 583 -38.75 28.85 -10.05
C ASN A 583 -37.39 29.23 -9.42
N ASP A 584 -36.41 29.64 -10.24
CA ASP A 584 -35.13 30.22 -9.80
C ASP A 584 -35.29 31.68 -9.32
N GLU A 585 -35.91 31.89 -8.15
CA GLU A 585 -36.20 33.23 -7.64
C GLU A 585 -35.76 33.50 -6.18
N ASN A 586 -35.42 32.49 -5.38
CA ASN A 586 -35.19 32.61 -3.93
C ASN A 586 -33.69 32.67 -3.54
N LEU A 587 -32.89 33.47 -4.25
CA LEU A 587 -31.45 33.65 -3.97
C LEU A 587 -31.14 34.92 -3.16
N PRO A 588 -30.12 34.90 -2.28
CA PRO A 588 -29.68 36.09 -1.56
C PRO A 588 -29.30 37.26 -2.49
N GLY A 589 -29.86 38.45 -2.21
CA GLY A 589 -29.57 39.68 -2.95
C GLY A 589 -30.43 39.91 -4.20
N ASN A 590 -31.41 39.05 -4.48
CA ASN A 590 -32.41 39.28 -5.54
C ASN A 590 -33.45 40.34 -5.09
N THR A 591 -33.63 41.43 -5.85
CA THR A 591 -34.51 42.57 -5.49
C THR A 591 -35.74 42.78 -6.41
N SER A 592 -35.99 41.88 -7.37
CA SER A 592 -37.13 41.86 -8.33
C SER A 592 -37.26 43.04 -9.31
N ASN A 593 -37.63 42.77 -10.59
CA ASN A 593 -38.90 43.30 -11.10
C ASN A 593 -39.45 42.66 -12.39
N GLY A 594 -40.70 42.19 -12.29
CA GLY A 594 -41.55 41.69 -13.36
C GLY A 594 -42.96 41.35 -12.88
N GLY A 595 -43.53 42.11 -11.94
CA GLY A 595 -44.99 42.11 -11.66
C GLY A 595 -45.43 41.86 -10.21
N SER A 596 -44.60 41.32 -9.33
CA SER A 596 -44.87 41.28 -7.88
C SER A 596 -43.55 41.21 -7.13
N ALA A 597 -43.24 42.25 -6.34
CA ALA A 597 -42.03 42.30 -5.52
C ALA A 597 -42.10 41.17 -4.47
N ARG A 598 -41.34 40.10 -4.70
CA ARG A 598 -41.23 38.98 -3.77
C ARG A 598 -39.82 39.00 -3.19
N THR A 599 -39.70 39.33 -1.91
CA THR A 599 -38.43 39.38 -1.18
C THR A 599 -37.91 37.96 -0.96
N PRO A 600 -36.64 37.64 -1.28
CA PRO A 600 -36.05 36.36 -0.95
C PRO A 600 -36.18 36.08 0.54
N THR A 601 -36.49 34.83 0.87
CA THR A 601 -36.62 34.38 2.26
C THR A 601 -35.28 33.98 2.87
N VAL A 602 -34.27 33.79 2.01
CA VAL A 602 -32.88 33.50 2.39
C VAL A 602 -32.02 34.76 2.24
N SER A 603 -31.27 35.09 3.29
CA SER A 603 -30.28 36.17 3.29
C SER A 603 -28.89 35.64 3.59
N ASP A 604 -27.87 36.15 2.91
CA ASP A 604 -26.46 35.88 3.18
C ASP A 604 -25.68 37.19 3.11
N ALA A 605 -24.84 37.46 4.11
CA ALA A 605 -24.03 38.67 4.15
C ALA A 605 -22.83 38.59 3.20
N ASP A 606 -22.38 37.37 2.88
CA ASP A 606 -21.15 37.09 2.14
C ASP A 606 -21.40 36.82 0.65
N PHE A 607 -22.67 36.68 0.26
CA PHE A 607 -23.10 36.40 -1.11
C PHE A 607 -24.30 37.26 -1.53
N ASN A 608 -24.18 37.90 -2.70
CA ASN A 608 -25.26 38.62 -3.36
C ASN A 608 -25.26 38.28 -4.85
N VAL A 609 -26.32 37.62 -5.33
CA VAL A 609 -26.40 37.14 -6.72
C VAL A 609 -26.38 38.28 -7.74
N SER A 610 -26.95 39.45 -7.40
CA SER A 610 -27.02 40.60 -8.30
C SER A 610 -25.63 41.20 -8.56
N THR A 611 -24.71 41.13 -7.60
CA THR A 611 -23.31 41.55 -7.79
C THR A 611 -22.61 40.72 -8.85
N TRP A 612 -22.76 39.40 -8.81
CA TRP A 612 -22.12 38.48 -9.76
C TRP A 612 -22.80 38.50 -11.14
N TYR A 613 -24.11 38.68 -11.17
CA TYR A 613 -24.86 38.94 -12.40
C TYR A 613 -24.36 40.20 -13.11
N ASN A 614 -24.19 41.31 -12.39
CA ASN A 614 -23.68 42.55 -12.97
C ASN A 614 -22.26 42.41 -13.53
N ARG A 615 -21.41 41.58 -12.92
CA ARG A 615 -20.07 41.26 -13.45
C ARG A 615 -20.16 40.47 -14.76
N LEU A 616 -21.05 39.49 -14.83
CA LEU A 616 -21.32 38.74 -16.07
C LEU A 616 -21.83 39.68 -17.17
N ALA A 617 -22.76 40.58 -16.85
CA ALA A 617 -23.32 41.54 -17.80
C ALA A 617 -22.32 42.61 -18.29
N ALA A 618 -21.23 42.83 -17.56
CA ALA A 618 -20.14 43.72 -17.98
C ALA A 618 -19.14 43.03 -18.93
N ALA A 619 -18.97 41.71 -18.82
CA ALA A 619 -18.04 40.90 -19.62
C ALA A 619 -18.66 40.38 -20.92
N ASP A 620 -19.81 39.70 -20.82
CA ASP A 620 -20.63 39.24 -21.95
C ASP A 620 -21.96 39.99 -21.88
N ARG A 621 -22.01 41.24 -22.37
CA ARG A 621 -23.23 42.06 -22.31
C ARG A 621 -24.38 41.32 -23.01
N PRO A 622 -25.41 40.81 -22.29
CA PRO A 622 -26.55 40.18 -22.94
C PRO A 622 -27.19 41.27 -23.78
N THR A 623 -27.19 41.11 -25.11
CA THR A 623 -27.87 42.06 -25.96
C THR A 623 -29.37 41.90 -25.71
N ASN A 624 -30.06 43.00 -25.41
CA ASN A 624 -31.51 43.07 -25.16
C ASN A 624 -32.39 42.65 -26.38
N GLY A 625 -31.84 41.87 -27.31
CA GLY A 625 -32.47 41.39 -28.53
C GLY A 625 -32.64 39.86 -28.58
N ASP A 626 -32.44 39.14 -27.47
CA ASP A 626 -32.68 37.68 -27.43
C ASP A 626 -34.16 37.28 -27.29
N GLY A 627 -35.08 38.26 -27.31
CA GLY A 627 -36.50 38.03 -27.54
C GLY A 627 -37.26 37.37 -26.38
N SER A 628 -36.76 37.41 -25.14
CA SER A 628 -37.53 36.94 -23.98
C SER A 628 -37.86 38.09 -23.04
N THR A 629 -38.95 38.81 -23.34
CA THR A 629 -39.64 39.65 -22.38
C THR A 629 -40.33 38.74 -21.35
N GLY A 630 -39.55 38.24 -20.39
CA GLY A 630 -40.01 37.38 -19.30
C GLY A 630 -39.08 36.20 -19.04
N THR A 631 -38.76 36.00 -17.76
CA THR A 631 -38.36 34.72 -17.11
C THR A 631 -36.96 34.10 -17.29
N THR A 632 -36.13 34.37 -18.29
CA THR A 632 -34.78 33.75 -18.40
C THR A 632 -33.71 34.50 -17.58
N LYS A 633 -33.72 34.30 -16.26
CA LYS A 633 -32.75 34.95 -15.36
C LYS A 633 -31.42 34.19 -15.34
N TYR A 634 -30.30 34.85 -15.68
CA TYR A 634 -28.93 34.28 -15.65
C TYR A 634 -28.36 34.06 -14.23
N TRP A 635 -29.18 33.55 -13.30
CA TRP A 635 -28.77 33.34 -11.92
C TRP A 635 -27.83 32.15 -11.74
N LEU A 636 -28.09 31.02 -12.42
CA LEU A 636 -27.22 29.86 -12.36
C LEU A 636 -25.77 30.19 -12.79
N PRO A 637 -25.54 30.85 -13.94
CA PRO A 637 -24.19 31.31 -14.31
C PRO A 637 -23.57 32.26 -13.27
N ALA A 638 -24.34 33.15 -12.64
CA ALA A 638 -23.83 34.06 -11.62
C ALA A 638 -23.37 33.30 -10.35
N VAL A 639 -24.12 32.29 -9.91
CA VAL A 639 -23.74 31.43 -8.79
C VAL A 639 -22.51 30.58 -9.15
N ALA A 640 -22.46 30.01 -10.35
CA ALA A 640 -21.30 29.26 -10.83
C ALA A 640 -20.04 30.15 -10.90
N PHE A 641 -20.18 31.39 -11.35
CA PHE A 641 -19.09 32.37 -11.40
C PHE A 641 -18.55 32.69 -10.01
N TYR A 642 -19.44 32.87 -9.03
CA TYR A 642 -19.08 33.03 -7.62
C TYR A 642 -18.33 31.81 -7.08
N ALA A 643 -18.89 30.60 -7.30
CA ALA A 643 -18.34 29.34 -6.83
C ALA A 643 -16.94 29.06 -7.37
N HIS A 644 -16.67 29.47 -8.62
CA HIS A 644 -15.39 29.29 -9.28
C HIS A 644 -14.35 30.35 -8.87
N ASN A 645 -14.78 31.59 -8.61
CA ASN A 645 -13.88 32.71 -8.30
C ASN A 645 -13.58 32.90 -6.83
N THR A 646 -14.48 32.49 -5.96
CA THR A 646 -14.39 32.75 -4.54
C THR A 646 -13.72 31.59 -3.82
N ASP A 647 -12.92 31.92 -2.81
CA ASP A 647 -12.47 30.93 -1.84
C ASP A 647 -13.60 30.62 -0.85
N LEU A 648 -14.22 29.46 -1.02
CA LEU A 648 -15.35 28.99 -0.22
C LEU A 648 -14.96 28.65 1.23
N ARG A 649 -13.66 28.61 1.57
CA ARG A 649 -13.15 28.31 2.92
C ARG A 649 -12.40 29.48 3.55
N SER A 650 -12.66 30.69 3.07
CA SER A 650 -12.10 31.92 3.65
C SER A 650 -12.79 32.31 4.97
N SER A 651 -12.14 33.20 5.74
CA SER A 651 -12.61 33.71 7.04
C SER A 651 -13.94 34.46 6.99
N THR A 652 -14.33 34.94 5.81
CA THR A 652 -15.58 35.66 5.61
C THR A 652 -16.66 34.78 4.99
N VAL A 653 -16.34 33.79 4.16
CA VAL A 653 -17.35 33.11 3.32
C VAL A 653 -17.87 31.80 3.91
N GLY A 654 -17.01 31.02 4.55
CA GLY A 654 -17.33 29.67 5.03
C GLY A 654 -16.54 29.28 6.27
N LYS A 655 -16.43 27.98 6.52
CA LYS A 655 -15.60 27.46 7.62
C LYS A 655 -14.13 27.71 7.31
N SER A 656 -13.48 28.55 8.13
CA SER A 656 -12.11 29.04 7.91
C SER A 656 -11.06 28.16 8.55
N ASP A 657 -10.88 26.99 7.96
CA ASP A 657 -9.97 25.93 8.42
C ASP A 657 -9.06 25.40 7.29
N LEU A 658 -9.32 25.78 6.04
CA LEU A 658 -8.57 25.33 4.86
C LEU A 658 -7.94 26.54 4.14
N LEU A 659 -6.61 26.59 4.15
CA LEU A 659 -5.84 27.66 3.49
C LEU A 659 -5.67 27.44 1.97
N GLY A 660 -5.84 28.49 1.17
CA GLY A 660 -5.77 28.45 -0.30
C GLY A 660 -7.15 28.25 -0.94
N LYS A 661 -7.37 28.90 -2.09
CA LYS A 661 -8.68 29.01 -2.73
C LYS A 661 -9.35 27.64 -2.94
N GLN A 662 -10.39 27.37 -2.15
CA GLN A 662 -11.27 26.23 -2.36
C GLN A 662 -12.42 26.69 -3.24
N ASN A 663 -12.36 26.36 -4.51
CA ASN A 663 -13.40 26.69 -5.47
C ASN A 663 -14.06 25.41 -6.01
N ILE A 664 -15.18 25.60 -6.70
CA ILE A 664 -15.88 24.55 -7.40
C ILE A 664 -15.66 24.74 -8.90
N THR A 665 -15.35 23.64 -9.59
CA THR A 665 -15.44 23.59 -11.05
C THR A 665 -16.73 22.88 -11.43
N LEU A 666 -17.62 23.58 -12.13
CA LEU A 666 -18.90 23.04 -12.61
C LEU A 666 -18.69 22.28 -13.92
N TYR A 667 -19.28 21.11 -14.04
CA TYR A 667 -19.48 20.37 -15.28
C TYR A 667 -20.98 20.24 -15.50
N SER A 668 -21.45 20.56 -16.70
CA SER A 668 -22.87 20.47 -17.02
C SER A 668 -23.06 19.44 -18.13
N VAL A 669 -23.95 18.48 -17.90
CA VAL A 669 -24.41 17.53 -18.91
C VAL A 669 -25.87 17.83 -19.17
N TYR A 670 -26.13 18.43 -20.32
CA TYR A 670 -27.46 18.69 -20.82
C TYR A 670 -28.00 17.42 -21.48
N ALA A 671 -28.96 16.78 -20.80
CA ALA A 671 -29.55 15.53 -21.24
C ALA A 671 -30.89 15.78 -21.94
N PHE A 672 -31.16 15.06 -23.02
CA PHE A 672 -32.45 15.06 -23.74
C PHE A 672 -32.83 16.35 -24.51
N GLY A 673 -31.94 17.34 -24.63
CA GLY A 673 -31.73 18.12 -25.86
C GLY A 673 -32.86 18.98 -26.46
N ASP A 674 -33.83 19.49 -25.68
CA ASP A 674 -34.99 20.27 -26.19
C ASP A 674 -34.70 21.70 -26.69
N GLY A 675 -33.45 22.17 -26.58
CA GLY A 675 -32.97 23.48 -27.00
C GLY A 675 -33.33 24.65 -26.07
N SER A 676 -34.07 24.43 -24.99
CA SER A 676 -34.55 25.49 -24.08
C SER A 676 -33.49 25.88 -23.02
N GLY A 677 -32.77 24.90 -22.47
CA GLY A 677 -31.80 25.04 -21.38
C GLY A 677 -30.34 25.25 -21.79
N THR A 678 -30.04 24.98 -23.07
CA THR A 678 -28.69 24.94 -23.65
C THR A 678 -27.88 26.20 -23.36
N LYS A 679 -28.47 27.39 -23.51
CA LYS A 679 -27.77 28.67 -23.33
C LYS A 679 -27.34 28.89 -21.88
N THR A 680 -28.23 28.63 -20.93
CA THR A 680 -27.99 28.84 -19.50
C THR A 680 -26.90 27.90 -18.99
N LEU A 681 -26.94 26.62 -19.39
CA LEU A 681 -25.93 25.62 -19.01
C LEU A 681 -24.57 25.89 -19.65
N LYS A 682 -24.52 26.31 -20.91
CA LYS A 682 -23.27 26.75 -21.57
C LYS A 682 -22.64 27.94 -20.85
N MET A 683 -23.43 28.96 -20.50
CA MET A 683 -22.91 30.09 -19.74
C MET A 683 -22.47 29.67 -18.34
N ALA A 684 -23.22 28.79 -17.66
CA ALA A 684 -22.83 28.28 -16.35
C ALA A 684 -21.51 27.49 -16.41
N SER A 685 -21.31 26.65 -17.42
CA SER A 685 -20.05 25.95 -17.66
C SER A 685 -18.91 26.92 -17.98
N LYS A 686 -19.11 27.92 -18.86
CA LYS A 686 -18.11 28.94 -19.19
C LYS A 686 -17.61 29.65 -17.93
N TYR A 687 -18.51 30.19 -17.12
CA TYR A 687 -18.14 30.96 -15.92
C TYR A 687 -17.82 30.09 -14.70
N GLY A 688 -18.22 28.82 -14.72
CA GLY A 688 -18.04 27.87 -13.64
C GLY A 688 -16.83 26.94 -13.78
N GLY A 689 -16.05 27.01 -14.85
CA GLY A 689 -14.90 26.09 -15.05
C GLY A 689 -13.85 26.51 -16.07
N TYR A 690 -13.71 27.81 -16.33
CA TYR A 690 -12.65 28.36 -17.17
C TYR A 690 -11.28 28.33 -16.48
N THR A 691 -10.21 28.44 -17.26
CA THR A 691 -8.84 28.67 -16.78
C THR A 691 -8.46 30.09 -17.12
N ASP A 692 -8.28 30.93 -16.10
CA ASP A 692 -7.89 32.33 -16.25
C ASP A 692 -6.42 32.43 -16.69
N THR A 693 -6.19 32.85 -17.94
CA THR A 693 -4.85 32.91 -18.53
C THR A 693 -4.21 34.28 -18.43
N ASN A 694 -5.01 35.32 -18.18
CA ASN A 694 -4.58 36.72 -18.16
C ASN A 694 -4.77 37.38 -16.77
N ASN A 695 -5.23 36.63 -15.78
CA ASN A 695 -5.46 37.02 -14.39
C ASN A 695 -6.48 38.15 -14.20
N ASN A 696 -7.48 38.27 -15.07
CA ASN A 696 -8.54 39.27 -14.96
C ASN A 696 -9.79 38.76 -14.20
N ALA A 697 -9.76 37.50 -13.73
CA ALA A 697 -10.86 36.81 -13.07
C ALA A 697 -12.17 36.78 -13.88
N THR A 698 -12.08 36.67 -15.21
CA THR A 698 -13.20 36.67 -16.16
C THR A 698 -12.86 35.86 -17.42
N PRO A 699 -13.74 34.98 -17.93
CA PRO A 699 -13.49 34.21 -19.16
C PRO A 699 -13.70 35.05 -20.43
N ASP A 700 -12.82 36.01 -20.70
CA ASP A 700 -12.93 36.94 -21.84
C ASP A 700 -12.26 36.42 -23.11
N LEU A 701 -11.32 35.47 -22.99
CA LEU A 701 -10.66 34.85 -24.13
C LEU A 701 -11.24 33.46 -24.42
N ALA A 702 -11.47 33.15 -25.70
CA ALA A 702 -11.99 31.85 -26.12
C ALA A 702 -11.13 30.66 -25.65
N LEU A 703 -9.80 30.85 -25.53
CA LEU A 703 -8.88 29.83 -25.02
C LEU A 703 -9.08 29.50 -23.54
N GLU A 704 -9.74 30.35 -22.77
CA GLU A 704 -9.90 30.16 -21.32
C GLU A 704 -11.02 29.18 -20.98
N TYR A 705 -12.03 29.10 -21.83
CA TYR A 705 -13.21 28.24 -21.60
C TYR A 705 -13.43 27.20 -22.69
N ASN A 706 -12.90 27.40 -23.91
CA ASN A 706 -12.97 26.46 -25.03
C ASN A 706 -11.55 26.23 -25.57
N ALA A 707 -10.67 25.75 -24.70
CA ALA A 707 -9.31 25.41 -25.08
C ALA A 707 -9.32 24.23 -26.07
N ALA A 708 -10.28 23.30 -25.99
CA ALA A 708 -10.44 22.16 -26.90
C ALA A 708 -10.83 22.57 -28.34
N GLY A 709 -11.31 23.80 -28.55
CA GLY A 709 -11.64 24.36 -29.85
C GLY A 709 -12.76 23.60 -30.56
N ILE A 710 -13.75 23.13 -29.80
CA ILE A 710 -14.94 22.51 -30.36
C ILE A 710 -15.58 23.51 -31.34
N VAL A 711 -15.92 23.01 -32.53
CA VAL A 711 -16.37 23.76 -33.73
C VAL A 711 -17.54 24.72 -33.45
N ASN A 712 -18.23 24.54 -32.32
CA ASN A 712 -19.44 25.28 -31.94
C ASN A 712 -19.21 26.42 -30.93
N GLY A 713 -17.98 26.62 -30.43
CA GLY A 713 -17.69 27.68 -29.45
C GLY A 713 -18.04 27.35 -27.99
N ASP A 714 -18.43 26.09 -27.72
CA ASP A 714 -18.92 25.64 -26.41
C ASP A 714 -17.78 25.41 -25.39
N PRO A 715 -18.03 25.54 -24.07
CA PRO A 715 -17.02 25.30 -23.04
C PRO A 715 -16.57 23.83 -22.91
N ASP A 716 -15.31 23.60 -22.53
CA ASP A 716 -14.69 22.26 -22.40
C ASP A 716 -15.33 21.38 -21.30
N ASN A 717 -16.06 22.00 -20.38
CA ASN A 717 -16.80 21.40 -19.26
C ASN A 717 -18.32 21.39 -19.51
N TYR A 718 -18.77 21.62 -20.74
CA TYR A 718 -20.15 21.47 -21.17
C TYR A 718 -20.28 20.24 -22.09
N PHE A 719 -21.27 19.41 -21.81
CA PHE A 719 -21.60 18.23 -22.60
C PHE A 719 -23.10 18.23 -22.91
N GLU A 720 -23.46 17.78 -24.10
CA GLU A 720 -24.84 17.74 -24.56
C GLU A 720 -25.09 16.39 -25.21
N ALA A 721 -26.20 15.76 -24.82
CA ALA A 721 -26.53 14.42 -25.26
C ALA A 721 -28.04 14.25 -25.39
N SER A 722 -28.47 13.85 -26.58
CA SER A 722 -29.88 13.59 -26.92
C SER A 722 -30.29 12.13 -26.75
N ASP A 723 -29.35 11.22 -26.45
CA ASP A 723 -29.60 9.79 -26.28
C ASP A 723 -28.70 9.18 -25.20
N GLY A 724 -29.13 8.07 -24.59
CA GLY A 724 -28.48 7.37 -23.47
C GLY A 724 -27.03 6.97 -23.72
N ASP A 725 -26.68 6.49 -24.91
CA ASP A 725 -25.29 6.12 -25.26
C ASP A 725 -24.36 7.36 -25.29
N VAL A 726 -24.90 8.48 -25.79
CA VAL A 726 -24.19 9.76 -25.81
C VAL A 726 -24.12 10.36 -24.41
N ILE A 727 -25.14 10.17 -23.58
CA ILE A 727 -25.13 10.57 -22.16
C ILE A 727 -24.03 9.80 -21.41
N GLU A 728 -23.93 8.49 -21.59
CA GLU A 728 -22.90 7.66 -20.95
C GLU A 728 -21.50 8.11 -21.33
N SER A 729 -21.23 8.26 -22.63
CA SER A 729 -19.93 8.72 -23.11
C SER A 729 -19.62 10.17 -22.66
N SER A 730 -20.63 11.05 -22.61
CA SER A 730 -20.50 12.43 -22.11
C SER A 730 -20.11 12.48 -20.63
N ILE A 731 -20.78 11.70 -19.78
CA ILE A 731 -20.45 11.61 -18.35
C ILE A 731 -19.06 10.99 -18.16
N ARG A 732 -18.70 9.95 -18.92
CA ARG A 732 -17.36 9.36 -18.88
C ARG A 732 -16.28 10.35 -19.31
N ASN A 733 -16.52 11.16 -20.33
CA ASN A 733 -15.61 12.22 -20.78
C ASN A 733 -15.47 13.32 -19.72
N ALA A 734 -16.57 13.76 -19.11
CA ALA A 734 -16.54 14.72 -18.00
C ALA A 734 -15.71 14.19 -16.82
N LEU A 735 -15.93 12.95 -16.41
CA LEU A 735 -15.19 12.30 -15.31
C LEU A 735 -13.72 12.05 -15.68
N SER A 736 -13.41 11.69 -16.92
CA SER A 736 -12.03 11.55 -17.39
C SER A 736 -11.30 12.90 -17.39
N ASN A 737 -11.97 13.99 -17.75
CA ASN A 737 -11.42 15.35 -17.68
C ASN A 737 -11.21 15.80 -16.23
N ILE A 738 -12.08 15.39 -15.31
CA ILE A 738 -11.91 15.59 -13.87
C ILE A 738 -10.68 14.81 -13.36
N LEU A 739 -10.52 13.56 -13.77
CA LEU A 739 -9.42 12.68 -13.33
C LEU A 739 -8.06 13.10 -13.91
N SER A 740 -8.01 13.70 -15.11
CA SER A 740 -6.76 14.24 -15.67
C SER A 740 -6.25 15.47 -14.91
N LYS A 741 -7.13 16.17 -14.20
CA LYS A 741 -6.78 17.36 -13.38
C LYS A 741 -6.20 17.01 -11.99
N VAL A 742 -5.96 15.73 -11.65
CA VAL A 742 -5.63 15.28 -10.27
C VAL A 742 -4.44 14.32 -10.03
N SER A 743 -3.62 13.91 -11.01
CA SER A 743 -2.59 12.82 -10.81
C SER A 743 -1.12 13.28 -10.70
N SER A 744 -0.29 12.65 -9.83
CA SER A 744 1.20 12.80 -9.80
C SER A 744 1.98 11.56 -9.27
N GLY A 745 2.97 11.04 -10.03
CA GLY A 745 4.10 10.16 -9.60
C GLY A 745 4.21 8.73 -10.21
N THR A 746 5.43 8.26 -10.59
CA THR A 746 5.70 6.89 -11.12
C THR A 746 6.62 6.04 -10.22
N ALA A 747 6.80 4.75 -10.54
CA ALA A 747 7.63 3.79 -9.78
C ALA A 747 9.15 4.09 -9.78
N ALA A 748 9.82 3.85 -8.64
CA ALA A 748 11.27 4.02 -8.45
C ALA A 748 12.07 2.72 -8.71
N SER A 749 13.34 2.83 -9.10
CA SER A 749 14.25 1.70 -9.41
C SER A 749 15.51 1.73 -8.54
N ILE A 750 15.96 0.58 -8.02
CA ILE A 750 17.04 0.47 -7.03
C ILE A 750 18.15 -0.48 -7.53
N LEU A 751 19.42 -0.12 -7.35
CA LEU A 751 20.58 -0.99 -7.60
C LEU A 751 21.19 -1.53 -6.30
N GLY A 752 20.56 -2.50 -5.64
CA GLY A 752 20.99 -2.99 -4.32
C GLY A 752 22.16 -3.99 -4.36
N ASN A 753 23.07 -3.90 -3.37
CA ASN A 753 24.03 -4.95 -2.98
C ASN A 753 23.83 -5.26 -1.47
N THR A 754 24.08 -6.49 -1.04
CA THR A 754 23.60 -7.02 0.27
C THR A 754 24.55 -6.89 1.46
N ASP A 755 25.74 -6.29 1.30
CA ASP A 755 26.79 -6.30 2.35
C ASP A 755 27.12 -4.89 2.88
N GLY A 756 26.18 -4.23 3.58
CA GLY A 756 26.44 -2.93 4.25
C GLY A 756 26.91 -1.83 3.32
N SER A 757 26.27 -1.75 2.17
CA SER A 757 26.80 -1.09 1.00
C SER A 757 26.03 0.18 0.63
N GLY A 758 26.73 1.08 -0.08
CA GLY A 758 26.09 2.17 -0.80
C GLY A 758 25.55 1.71 -2.15
N SER A 759 24.39 2.20 -2.51
CA SER A 759 23.62 1.89 -3.72
C SER A 759 23.16 3.19 -4.40
N ASN A 760 22.79 3.10 -5.68
CA ASN A 760 22.09 4.17 -6.38
C ASN A 760 20.59 3.86 -6.46
N ILE A 761 19.76 4.86 -6.16
CA ILE A 761 18.32 4.82 -6.39
C ILE A 761 17.98 5.83 -7.50
N LEU A 762 17.30 5.33 -8.52
CA LEU A 762 16.80 6.12 -9.64
C LEU A 762 15.31 6.35 -9.47
N GLN A 763 14.91 7.60 -9.61
CA GLN A 763 13.52 7.98 -9.44
C GLN A 763 13.07 8.85 -10.59
N ALA A 764 12.05 8.40 -11.31
CA ALA A 764 11.31 9.21 -12.25
C ALA A 764 10.14 9.90 -11.52
N VAL A 765 9.87 11.16 -11.88
CA VAL A 765 8.72 11.95 -11.40
C VAL A 765 8.15 12.68 -12.59
N PHE A 766 6.86 12.53 -12.87
CA PHE A 766 6.18 13.33 -13.89
C PHE A 766 5.30 14.41 -13.28
N TYR A 767 5.06 15.43 -14.09
CA TYR A 767 4.27 16.60 -13.77
C TYR A 767 3.28 16.80 -14.93
N PRO A 768 1.96 16.59 -14.73
CA PRO A 768 0.96 17.00 -15.71
C PRO A 768 1.05 18.49 -15.98
N ASN A 769 1.41 19.26 -14.94
CA ASN A 769 1.68 20.69 -14.98
C ASN A 769 2.78 21.01 -13.98
N LYS A 770 3.88 21.64 -14.42
CA LYS A 770 4.96 22.12 -13.55
C LYS A 770 5.14 23.62 -13.70
N ILE A 771 5.13 24.31 -12.57
CA ILE A 771 5.50 25.72 -12.45
C ILE A 771 6.96 25.78 -11.98
N PHE A 772 7.79 26.56 -12.67
CA PHE A 772 9.20 26.78 -12.34
C PHE A 772 9.39 28.07 -11.53
N LYS A 773 10.60 28.28 -11.00
CA LYS A 773 10.92 29.43 -10.12
C LYS A 773 10.82 30.80 -10.79
N ASP A 774 10.69 30.83 -12.12
CA ASP A 774 10.50 32.03 -12.94
C ASP A 774 9.02 32.23 -13.37
N ASP A 775 8.09 31.53 -12.72
CA ASP A 775 6.65 31.46 -13.03
C ASP A 775 6.31 30.89 -14.41
N THR A 776 7.29 30.32 -15.13
CA THR A 776 6.99 29.59 -16.36
C THR A 776 6.33 28.26 -16.05
N GLN A 777 5.37 27.90 -16.88
CA GLN A 777 4.56 26.70 -16.72
C GLN A 777 4.71 25.80 -17.94
N VAL A 778 4.93 24.51 -17.70
CA VAL A 778 4.98 23.50 -18.76
C VAL A 778 4.22 22.26 -18.35
N ASP A 779 3.44 21.75 -19.29
CA ASP A 779 2.63 20.55 -19.13
C ASP A 779 3.34 19.28 -19.59
N TRP A 780 2.98 18.16 -18.97
CA TRP A 780 3.41 16.81 -19.34
C TRP A 780 4.92 16.69 -19.53
N ILE A 781 5.65 16.90 -18.43
CA ILE A 781 7.10 16.76 -18.36
C ILE A 781 7.50 15.81 -17.24
N SER A 782 8.73 15.31 -17.28
CA SER A 782 9.29 14.55 -16.15
C SER A 782 10.70 14.98 -15.79
N GLU A 783 11.13 14.48 -14.63
CA GLU A 783 12.49 14.50 -14.14
C GLU A 783 12.91 13.09 -13.73
N LEU A 784 14.16 12.73 -14.01
CA LEU A 784 14.78 11.48 -13.56
C LEU A 784 16.02 11.82 -12.74
N GLN A 785 15.99 11.49 -11.45
CA GLN A 785 17.06 11.80 -10.51
C GLN A 785 17.77 10.55 -9.99
N ASN A 786 19.06 10.69 -9.70
CA ASN A 786 19.89 9.68 -9.07
C ASN A 786 20.33 10.12 -7.67
N LEU A 787 19.94 9.35 -6.66
CA LEU A 787 20.29 9.59 -5.26
C LEU A 787 21.09 8.42 -4.70
N TRP A 788 21.75 8.66 -3.57
CA TRP A 788 22.39 7.60 -2.81
C TRP A 788 21.36 6.87 -1.95
N LEU A 789 21.47 5.55 -1.88
CA LEU A 789 20.77 4.70 -0.94
C LEU A 789 21.80 3.95 -0.11
N TYR A 790 21.73 4.09 1.20
CA TYR A 790 22.51 3.29 2.14
C TYR A 790 21.64 2.17 2.72
N VAL A 791 22.18 0.95 2.73
CA VAL A 791 21.54 -0.22 3.34
C VAL A 791 22.53 -0.90 4.29
N ASP A 792 22.21 -0.91 5.57
CA ASP A 792 22.93 -1.64 6.62
C ASP A 792 22.89 -3.18 6.38
N PRO A 793 23.97 -3.96 6.62
CA PRO A 793 23.96 -5.41 6.39
C PRO A 793 22.88 -6.15 7.20
N TYR A 794 22.49 -5.59 8.35
CA TYR A 794 21.49 -6.17 9.24
C TYR A 794 20.12 -5.52 9.08
N LEU A 795 19.95 -4.62 8.09
CA LEU A 795 18.73 -3.87 7.80
C LEU A 795 18.19 -3.06 8.99
N ASN A 796 19.03 -2.70 9.96
CA ASN A 796 18.60 -1.87 11.08
C ASN A 796 18.39 -0.42 10.64
N ASN A 797 19.34 0.11 9.86
CA ASN A 797 19.33 1.48 9.38
C ASN A 797 19.41 1.53 7.84
N THR A 798 18.43 2.16 7.21
CA THR A 798 18.45 2.44 5.76
C THR A 798 18.12 3.90 5.53
N SER A 799 18.88 4.58 4.69
CA SER A 799 18.71 6.03 4.45
C SER A 799 18.94 6.38 2.99
N ILE A 800 18.08 7.24 2.44
CA ILE A 800 18.36 7.95 1.18
C ILE A 800 19.25 9.14 1.53
N ARG A 801 20.23 9.46 0.69
CA ARG A 801 21.19 10.53 0.96
C ARG A 801 21.43 11.40 -0.27
N GLU A 802 21.65 12.68 -0.02
CA GLU A 802 22.08 13.63 -1.04
C GLU A 802 23.60 13.68 -1.17
N ASP A 803 24.09 14.17 -2.29
CA ASP A 803 25.51 14.23 -2.64
C ASP A 803 26.13 15.56 -2.19
N THR A 804 25.99 15.87 -0.89
CA THR A 804 26.31 17.19 -0.30
C THR A 804 27.76 17.62 -0.49
N ASP A 805 28.71 16.68 -0.46
CA ASP A 805 30.15 16.93 -0.44
C ASP A 805 30.80 16.87 -1.83
N PHE A 806 30.00 16.79 -2.90
CA PHE A 806 30.50 16.83 -4.26
C PHE A 806 31.15 18.17 -4.57
N VAL A 807 32.37 18.10 -5.11
CA VAL A 807 33.12 19.27 -5.57
C VAL A 807 33.54 19.06 -7.02
N ASN A 808 33.18 20.00 -7.89
CA ASN A 808 33.49 19.97 -9.33
C ASN A 808 35.00 19.86 -9.64
N THR A 809 35.88 20.15 -8.68
CA THR A 809 37.34 20.11 -8.85
C THR A 809 37.93 18.70 -8.81
N ALA A 810 37.21 17.70 -8.30
CA ALA A 810 37.60 16.30 -8.30
C ALA A 810 36.39 15.42 -8.64
N PRO A 811 36.20 14.99 -9.91
CA PRO A 811 34.95 14.38 -10.40
C PRO A 811 34.78 12.92 -9.94
N LEU A 812 34.60 12.73 -8.63
CA LEU A 812 34.31 11.46 -7.99
C LEU A 812 33.21 11.65 -6.94
N HIS A 813 32.01 11.16 -7.25
CA HIS A 813 30.90 11.18 -6.30
C HIS A 813 31.12 10.09 -5.26
N THR A 814 30.96 10.41 -3.99
CA THR A 814 31.28 9.50 -2.87
C THR A 814 30.14 9.50 -1.88
N LEU A 815 29.65 8.32 -1.52
CA LEU A 815 28.73 8.16 -0.40
C LEU A 815 29.53 8.01 0.89
N ASN A 816 29.71 9.09 1.63
CA ASN A 816 30.26 9.17 2.97
C ASN A 816 29.16 9.48 3.99
N LEU A 817 28.87 8.55 4.89
CA LEU A 817 27.79 8.69 5.87
C LEU A 817 27.94 9.95 6.74
N LYS A 818 29.16 10.40 7.05
CA LYS A 818 29.38 11.60 7.87
C LYS A 818 29.38 12.91 7.10
N LYS A 819 29.27 12.89 5.77
CA LYS A 819 29.29 14.11 4.95
C LYS A 819 28.04 14.29 4.12
N ASN A 820 27.50 13.20 3.60
CA ASN A 820 26.28 13.19 2.81
C ASN A 820 25.07 13.17 3.72
N LEU A 821 24.27 14.22 3.66
CA LEU A 821 23.10 14.38 4.52
C LEU A 821 22.05 13.32 4.18
N ALA A 822 21.51 12.69 5.22
CA ALA A 822 20.38 11.79 5.11
C ALA A 822 19.12 12.61 4.81
N THR A 823 18.34 12.15 3.85
CA THR A 823 17.14 12.86 3.37
C THR A 823 15.89 12.15 3.88
N LYS A 824 14.97 12.94 4.42
CA LYS A 824 13.63 12.50 4.78
C LYS A 824 12.64 13.31 3.97
N PHE A 825 12.12 12.70 2.91
CA PHE A 825 11.05 13.28 2.13
C PHE A 825 9.75 13.15 2.92
N TYR A 826 9.06 14.26 3.14
CA TYR A 826 7.78 14.27 3.82
C TYR A 826 6.89 15.36 3.22
N PHE A 827 5.58 15.21 3.43
CA PHE A 827 4.63 16.25 3.11
C PHE A 827 4.45 17.12 4.36
N ASP A 828 4.80 18.40 4.26
CA ASP A 828 4.54 19.32 5.35
C ASP A 828 3.06 19.71 5.30
N THR A 829 2.26 19.17 6.22
CA THR A 829 0.81 19.39 6.24
C THR A 829 0.42 20.85 6.57
N THR A 830 1.35 21.62 7.13
CA THR A 830 1.14 23.05 7.46
C THR A 830 1.50 23.93 6.26
N LEU A 831 2.63 23.66 5.61
CA LEU A 831 3.11 24.41 4.43
C LEU A 831 2.49 23.94 3.11
N LYS A 832 1.90 22.75 3.11
CA LYS A 832 1.25 22.10 1.95
C LYS A 832 2.20 21.90 0.77
N GLU A 833 3.47 21.75 1.07
CA GLU A 833 4.54 21.49 0.12
C GLU A 833 5.20 20.15 0.47
N ALA A 834 5.66 19.43 -0.55
CA ALA A 834 6.64 18.39 -0.31
C ALA A 834 7.93 19.07 0.15
N LYS A 835 8.46 18.60 1.27
CA LYS A 835 9.70 19.09 1.85
C LYS A 835 10.65 17.91 2.08
N VAL A 836 11.92 18.25 2.19
CA VAL A 836 12.96 17.29 2.53
C VAL A 836 13.67 17.83 3.75
N ASP A 837 13.56 17.10 4.85
CA ASP A 837 14.40 17.35 6.00
C ASP A 837 15.74 16.66 5.78
N LEU A 838 16.81 17.44 5.92
CA LEU A 838 18.19 16.99 5.84
C LEU A 838 18.71 16.73 7.24
N PHE A 839 19.35 15.59 7.43
CA PHE A 839 19.93 15.19 8.70
C PHE A 839 21.41 14.84 8.55
N GLN A 840 22.23 15.36 9.44
CA GLN A 840 23.63 15.03 9.59
C GLN A 840 23.76 13.76 10.45
N ASP A 841 24.44 12.76 9.92
CA ASP A 841 24.85 11.55 10.63
C ASP A 841 26.25 11.81 11.22
N VAL A 842 26.33 11.88 12.55
CA VAL A 842 27.53 12.34 13.27
C VAL A 842 28.42 11.15 13.63
N ASP A 843 27.82 10.04 14.02
CA ASP A 843 28.54 8.85 14.48
C ASP A 843 28.91 7.89 13.33
N GLY A 844 28.24 8.00 12.18
CA GLY A 844 28.45 7.20 10.97
C GLY A 844 27.67 5.88 10.97
N ASP A 845 26.61 5.77 11.77
CA ASP A 845 25.81 4.55 11.93
C ASP A 845 24.76 4.32 10.82
N GLY A 846 24.65 5.27 9.88
CA GLY A 846 23.69 5.22 8.77
C GLY A 846 22.38 5.94 9.03
N SER A 847 22.11 6.40 10.24
CA SER A 847 20.93 7.19 10.63
C SER A 847 21.25 8.68 10.69
N GLY A 848 20.30 9.52 10.29
CA GLY A 848 20.50 10.98 10.36
C GLY A 848 20.23 11.53 11.76
N ASP A 849 21.28 11.87 12.52
CA ASP A 849 21.21 12.24 13.94
C ASP A 849 20.73 13.64 14.23
N THR A 850 21.27 14.60 13.48
CA THR A 850 21.10 16.02 13.77
C THR A 850 20.37 16.68 12.62
N PHE A 851 19.23 17.29 12.89
CA PHE A 851 18.51 18.08 11.89
C PHE A 851 19.41 19.21 11.37
N SER A 852 19.50 19.34 10.06
CA SER A 852 20.31 20.36 9.38
C SER A 852 19.44 21.46 8.78
N ALA A 853 18.48 21.09 7.92
CA ALA A 853 17.63 22.05 7.22
C ALA A 853 16.40 21.38 6.61
N THR A 854 15.37 22.17 6.33
CA THR A 854 14.22 21.78 5.49
C THR A 854 14.36 22.46 4.14
N ILE A 855 14.34 21.70 3.04
CA ILE A 855 14.48 22.20 1.67
C ILE A 855 13.34 21.70 0.75
N SER A 856 13.24 22.25 -0.46
CA SER A 856 12.37 21.70 -1.51
C SER A 856 12.97 20.40 -2.09
N PRO A 857 12.15 19.40 -2.49
CA PRO A 857 12.61 18.23 -3.23
C PRO A 857 13.43 18.59 -4.48
N ASP A 858 13.11 19.72 -5.13
CA ASP A 858 13.85 20.20 -6.30
C ASP A 858 15.26 20.73 -5.95
N ASP A 859 15.50 21.07 -4.69
CA ASP A 859 16.78 21.58 -4.20
C ASP A 859 17.67 20.48 -3.59
N VAL A 860 17.18 19.24 -3.51
CA VAL A 860 17.97 18.09 -3.05
C VAL A 860 19.16 17.89 -3.99
N LYS A 861 20.36 17.80 -3.42
CA LYS A 861 21.59 17.58 -4.19
C LYS A 861 21.66 16.14 -4.68
N SER A 862 20.94 15.85 -5.76
CA SER A 862 21.08 14.58 -6.48
C SER A 862 22.45 14.47 -7.12
N ILE A 863 22.94 13.24 -7.28
CA ILE A 863 24.20 12.96 -8.00
C ILE A 863 24.11 13.54 -9.43
N TRP A 864 22.95 13.35 -10.06
CA TRP A 864 22.57 14.02 -11.30
C TRP A 864 21.05 14.02 -11.46
N ARG A 865 20.55 14.93 -12.31
CA ARG A 865 19.13 15.07 -12.70
C ARG A 865 19.04 15.15 -14.22
N ALA A 866 18.48 14.13 -14.87
CA ALA A 866 18.55 13.97 -16.31
C ALA A 866 17.71 15.02 -17.06
N GLY A 867 16.54 15.39 -16.56
CA GLY A 867 15.68 16.44 -17.12
C GLY A 867 16.40 17.79 -17.13
N LYS A 868 16.99 18.20 -15.99
CA LYS A 868 17.82 19.41 -15.92
C LYS A 868 19.04 19.39 -16.86
N LEU A 869 19.75 18.25 -16.94
CA LEU A 869 20.89 18.11 -17.85
C LEU A 869 20.46 18.17 -19.33
N LEU A 870 19.30 17.62 -19.66
CA LEU A 870 18.77 17.62 -21.02
C LEU A 870 18.19 18.99 -21.42
N TRP A 871 17.57 19.70 -20.48
CA TRP A 871 17.20 21.11 -20.62
C TRP A 871 18.42 21.98 -20.97
N ALA A 872 19.55 21.78 -20.27
CA ALA A 872 20.78 22.51 -20.53
C ALA A 872 21.46 22.15 -21.87
N ARG A 873 21.15 20.99 -22.46
CA ARG A 873 21.77 20.53 -23.70
C ARG A 873 21.14 21.18 -24.93
N SER A 874 21.97 21.47 -25.96
CA SER A 874 21.47 21.87 -27.27
C SER A 874 20.67 20.74 -27.95
N ALA A 875 19.64 21.09 -28.73
CA ALA A 875 18.89 20.13 -29.52
C ALA A 875 19.77 19.44 -30.59
N ASP A 876 20.79 20.12 -31.11
CA ASP A 876 21.69 19.57 -32.14
C ASP A 876 22.65 18.51 -31.58
N ASP A 877 23.03 18.62 -30.31
CA ASP A 877 23.91 17.67 -29.66
C ASP A 877 23.21 16.34 -29.33
N ARG A 878 21.87 16.26 -29.46
CA ARG A 878 21.10 15.05 -29.14
C ARG A 878 21.21 14.01 -30.26
N LYS A 879 21.45 12.77 -29.85
CA LYS A 879 21.48 11.62 -30.74
C LYS A 879 20.18 10.85 -30.60
N ILE A 880 19.30 10.99 -31.58
CA ILE A 880 17.97 10.36 -31.58
C ILE A 880 17.92 9.39 -32.74
N LEU A 881 17.81 8.11 -32.44
CA LEU A 881 17.82 7.02 -33.39
C LEU A 881 16.38 6.62 -33.73
N THR A 882 16.17 6.09 -34.93
CA THR A 882 14.88 5.49 -35.30
C THR A 882 15.10 4.41 -36.36
N SER A 883 14.06 3.63 -36.63
CA SER A 883 14.02 2.67 -37.73
C SER A 883 12.67 2.75 -38.41
N ILE A 884 12.68 2.75 -39.75
CA ILE A 884 11.45 2.68 -40.57
C ILE A 884 11.15 1.25 -41.04
N ASN A 885 12.15 0.35 -41.05
CA ASN A 885 11.97 -1.04 -41.49
C ASN A 885 11.94 -2.05 -40.33
N GLY A 886 12.20 -1.62 -39.10
CA GLY A 886 12.22 -2.44 -37.90
C GLY A 886 13.46 -3.33 -37.73
N VAL A 887 14.42 -3.28 -38.66
CA VAL A 887 15.62 -4.14 -38.65
C VAL A 887 16.94 -3.35 -38.70
N SER A 888 16.96 -2.17 -39.30
CA SER A 888 18.14 -1.31 -39.37
C SER A 888 17.82 0.11 -38.92
N LEU A 889 18.79 0.75 -38.28
CA LEU A 889 18.69 2.17 -37.92
C LEU A 889 18.78 3.06 -39.17
N LEU A 890 18.06 4.17 -39.15
CA LEU A 890 18.08 5.14 -40.23
C LEU A 890 19.42 5.91 -40.23
N ALA A 891 20.13 5.92 -41.37
CA ALA A 891 21.39 6.64 -41.50
C ALA A 891 21.16 8.16 -41.38
N GLY A 892 22.02 8.86 -40.63
CA GLY A 892 21.86 10.31 -40.37
C GLY A 892 20.87 10.64 -39.24
N ASP A 893 20.44 9.63 -38.47
CA ASP A 893 19.63 9.76 -37.27
C ASP A 893 18.26 10.44 -37.53
N PHE A 894 17.46 10.65 -36.48
CA PHE A 894 16.22 11.41 -36.54
C PHE A 894 16.54 12.91 -36.60
N THR A 895 16.92 13.39 -37.79
CA THR A 895 17.27 14.78 -38.08
C THR A 895 16.57 15.28 -39.33
N SER A 896 16.22 16.58 -39.35
CA SER A 896 15.55 17.17 -40.49
C SER A 896 16.48 17.30 -41.70
N SER A 897 17.73 17.69 -41.46
CA SER A 897 18.75 17.88 -42.50
C SER A 897 19.04 16.61 -43.29
N ALA A 898 18.99 15.43 -42.65
CA ALA A 898 19.23 14.16 -43.32
C ALA A 898 17.94 13.48 -43.81
N ASN A 899 16.86 13.51 -43.01
CA ASN A 899 15.77 12.52 -43.14
C ASN A 899 14.35 13.08 -43.22
N LYS A 900 14.14 14.40 -43.32
CA LYS A 900 12.76 14.97 -43.35
C LYS A 900 11.86 14.38 -44.44
N THR A 901 12.37 14.23 -45.66
CA THR A 901 11.59 13.70 -46.80
C THR A 901 11.27 12.21 -46.59
N THR A 902 12.21 11.45 -46.06
CA THR A 902 12.05 10.02 -45.74
C THR A 902 11.05 9.80 -44.61
N LEU A 903 11.07 10.65 -43.58
CA LEU A 903 10.22 10.51 -42.39
C LEU A 903 8.83 11.12 -42.58
N ARG A 904 8.64 12.06 -43.52
CA ARG A 904 7.36 12.73 -43.80
C ARG A 904 6.13 11.79 -43.77
N PRO A 905 6.09 10.67 -44.52
CA PRO A 905 4.91 9.80 -44.54
C PRO A 905 4.68 9.07 -43.20
N TYR A 906 5.73 8.84 -42.42
CA TYR A 906 5.65 8.19 -41.10
C TYR A 906 5.21 9.14 -39.98
N LEU A 907 5.41 10.44 -40.17
CA LEU A 907 5.05 11.51 -39.21
C LEU A 907 3.65 12.08 -39.44
N GLN A 908 2.93 11.64 -40.47
CA GLN A 908 1.66 12.24 -40.91
C GLN A 908 1.79 13.74 -41.26
N ALA A 909 2.96 14.12 -41.78
CA ALA A 909 3.23 15.47 -42.23
C ALA A 909 2.73 15.64 -43.68
N ALA A 910 2.03 16.75 -43.94
CA ALA A 910 1.49 17.09 -45.26
C ALA A 910 2.62 17.39 -46.26
N ASP A 911 3.70 18.03 -45.81
CA ASP A 911 4.86 18.37 -46.62
C ASP A 911 6.18 18.30 -45.81
N ASP A 912 7.30 18.52 -46.49
CA ASP A 912 8.63 18.49 -45.88
C ASP A 912 8.85 19.63 -44.87
N THR A 913 8.06 20.70 -44.93
CA THR A 913 8.11 21.83 -43.99
C THR A 913 7.45 21.44 -42.67
N GLU A 914 6.29 20.79 -42.71
CA GLU A 914 5.66 20.23 -41.52
C GLU A 914 6.52 19.13 -40.89
N ALA A 915 7.11 18.26 -41.72
CA ALA A 915 8.03 17.22 -41.23
C ALA A 915 9.25 17.83 -40.52
N ASP A 916 9.86 18.87 -41.08
CA ASP A 916 10.96 19.61 -40.46
C ASP A 916 10.57 20.19 -39.09
N ARG A 917 9.37 20.77 -38.99
CA ARG A 917 8.86 21.35 -37.74
C ARG A 917 8.61 20.29 -36.67
N ILE A 918 7.99 19.15 -37.01
CA ILE A 918 7.75 18.04 -36.08
C ILE A 918 9.09 17.45 -35.59
N ILE A 919 10.05 17.26 -36.51
CA ILE A 919 11.38 16.76 -36.16
C ILE A 919 12.10 17.74 -35.23
N SER A 920 12.12 19.02 -35.58
CA SER A 920 12.77 20.07 -34.78
C SER A 920 12.15 20.20 -33.40
N PHE A 921 10.81 20.13 -33.31
CA PHE A 921 10.10 20.12 -32.03
C PHE A 921 10.48 18.91 -31.17
N THR A 922 10.42 17.70 -31.73
CA THR A 922 10.76 16.46 -31.02
C THR A 922 12.21 16.47 -30.51
N ARG A 923 13.13 17.01 -31.31
CA ARG A 923 14.55 17.16 -30.92
C ARG A 923 14.75 18.17 -29.78
N GLY A 924 13.87 19.16 -29.64
CA GLY A 924 13.91 20.11 -28.52
C GLY A 924 14.01 21.57 -28.92
N THR A 925 13.51 21.95 -30.10
CA THR A 925 13.42 23.34 -30.55
C THR A 925 11.96 23.72 -30.71
N ASP A 926 11.46 24.63 -29.88
CA ASP A 926 10.07 25.08 -29.92
C ASP A 926 9.71 25.69 -31.28
N GLN A 927 8.48 25.44 -31.75
CA GLN A 927 7.97 25.90 -33.04
C GLN A 927 6.72 26.77 -32.83
N SER A 928 6.51 27.76 -33.71
CA SER A 928 5.30 28.59 -33.66
C SER A 928 4.04 27.74 -33.86
N GLY A 929 3.01 27.87 -33.01
CA GLY A 929 1.78 27.09 -33.13
C GLY A 929 1.85 25.64 -32.58
N TYR A 930 2.96 25.25 -31.94
CA TYR A 930 3.06 24.04 -31.11
C TYR A 930 3.09 24.41 -29.64
N ARG A 931 2.86 23.44 -28.74
CA ARG A 931 2.95 23.66 -27.28
C ARG A 931 4.33 24.19 -26.89
N LYS A 932 4.36 25.11 -25.92
CA LYS A 932 5.61 25.71 -25.43
C LYS A 932 6.27 24.83 -24.37
N ARG A 933 7.61 24.77 -24.35
CA ARG A 933 8.37 24.03 -23.33
C ARG A 933 9.55 24.82 -22.76
N LYS A 934 9.64 26.11 -23.08
CA LYS A 934 10.75 26.97 -22.67
C LYS A 934 10.60 27.45 -21.23
N VAL A 935 11.60 27.16 -20.38
CA VAL A 935 11.58 27.41 -18.93
C VAL A 935 12.96 27.79 -18.40
N ALA A 936 13.02 28.44 -17.23
CA ALA A 936 14.23 28.60 -16.44
C ALA A 936 14.11 27.88 -15.06
N PRO A 937 14.79 26.74 -14.86
CA PRO A 937 14.69 25.97 -13.62
C PRO A 937 15.19 26.70 -12.37
N VAL A 938 16.07 27.70 -12.53
CA VAL A 938 16.55 28.57 -11.47
C VAL A 938 16.38 30.02 -11.92
N ALA A 939 15.99 30.90 -10.99
CA ALA A 939 15.87 32.33 -11.27
C ALA A 939 17.21 32.89 -11.76
N GLY A 940 17.19 33.52 -12.95
CA GLY A 940 18.38 34.07 -13.62
C GLY A 940 19.04 33.13 -14.64
N ASP A 941 18.61 31.86 -14.75
CA ASP A 941 19.02 30.99 -15.85
C ASP A 941 18.48 31.52 -17.19
N THR A 942 19.23 31.34 -18.28
CA THR A 942 18.71 31.61 -19.63
C THR A 942 17.61 30.60 -19.96
N PRO A 943 16.37 31.02 -20.30
CA PRO A 943 15.30 30.10 -20.61
C PRO A 943 15.64 29.17 -21.78
N ARG A 944 15.46 27.87 -21.60
CA ARG A 944 15.68 26.81 -22.61
C ARG A 944 14.52 25.82 -22.61
N GLU A 945 14.39 25.07 -23.68
CA GLU A 945 13.34 24.08 -23.88
C GLU A 945 13.58 22.86 -22.98
N TRP A 946 12.57 22.50 -22.19
CA TRP A 946 12.49 21.23 -21.48
C TRP A 946 12.18 20.11 -22.47
N LYS A 947 13.07 19.12 -22.58
CA LYS A 947 13.02 18.13 -23.67
C LYS A 947 12.57 16.74 -23.22
N LEU A 948 12.62 16.44 -21.92
CA LEU A 948 12.22 15.14 -21.38
C LEU A 948 10.71 15.11 -21.18
N GLY A 949 10.01 14.28 -21.95
CA GLY A 949 8.58 14.03 -21.81
C GLY A 949 8.21 13.40 -20.48
N ASP A 950 6.92 13.29 -20.19
CA ASP A 950 6.44 12.60 -19.00
C ASP A 950 6.77 11.10 -19.05
N ILE A 951 7.35 10.59 -17.96
CA ILE A 951 7.54 9.17 -17.70
C ILE A 951 6.40 8.83 -16.74
N MET A 952 5.37 8.07 -17.13
CA MET A 952 4.20 7.76 -16.26
C MET A 952 4.13 6.31 -15.78
N SER A 953 4.37 5.34 -16.64
CA SER A 953 4.37 3.92 -16.22
C SER A 953 5.72 3.25 -16.42
N SER A 954 6.64 3.86 -17.16
CA SER A 954 7.93 3.26 -17.44
C SER A 954 8.87 3.31 -16.23
N THR A 955 9.20 2.13 -15.69
CA THR A 955 10.20 2.03 -14.61
C THR A 955 11.62 2.08 -15.19
N PRO A 956 12.50 2.98 -14.71
CA PRO A 956 13.89 3.04 -15.18
C PRO A 956 14.63 1.71 -14.95
N ARG A 957 15.39 1.22 -15.93
CA ARG A 957 16.23 0.01 -15.81
C ARG A 957 17.70 0.31 -15.92
N ILE A 958 18.49 -0.34 -15.07
CA ILE A 958 19.93 -0.15 -15.00
C ILE A 958 20.63 -1.30 -15.71
N GLN A 959 21.55 -0.95 -16.62
CA GLN A 959 22.56 -1.86 -17.15
C GLN A 959 23.86 -1.64 -16.36
N SER A 960 24.12 -2.51 -15.39
CA SER A 960 25.30 -2.44 -14.52
C SER A 960 26.38 -3.43 -14.94
N ASN A 961 27.53 -3.32 -14.29
CA ASN A 961 28.67 -4.24 -14.40
C ASN A 961 28.53 -5.50 -13.51
N VAL A 962 27.42 -5.63 -12.78
CA VAL A 962 27.07 -6.82 -11.99
C VAL A 962 26.39 -7.82 -12.92
N ARG A 963 26.76 -9.10 -12.81
CA ARG A 963 26.18 -10.16 -13.65
C ARG A 963 24.66 -10.26 -13.42
N GLN A 964 23.90 -10.37 -14.51
CA GLN A 964 22.43 -10.49 -14.43
C GLN A 964 21.96 -11.92 -14.18
N ASN A 965 22.69 -12.92 -14.67
CA ASN A 965 22.32 -14.35 -14.56
C ASN A 965 23.49 -15.20 -14.04
N GLY A 966 23.16 -16.44 -13.65
CA GLY A 966 24.11 -17.43 -13.11
C GLY A 966 24.56 -18.50 -14.11
N TYR A 967 24.44 -18.30 -15.44
CA TYR A 967 24.68 -19.38 -16.42
C TYR A 967 26.09 -19.98 -16.35
N ASN A 968 27.08 -19.18 -15.95
CA ASN A 968 28.46 -19.60 -15.78
C ASN A 968 28.74 -20.33 -14.45
N LEU A 969 27.77 -20.40 -13.52
CA LEU A 969 27.92 -21.12 -12.27
C LEU A 969 27.74 -22.63 -12.50
N ASP A 970 28.39 -23.43 -11.67
CA ASP A 970 28.23 -24.89 -11.72
C ASP A 970 26.84 -25.31 -11.25
N SER A 971 26.43 -26.51 -11.68
CA SER A 971 25.21 -27.16 -11.20
C SER A 971 25.26 -27.30 -9.67
N PRO A 972 24.17 -26.99 -8.93
CA PRO A 972 22.81 -26.71 -9.39
C PRO A 972 22.48 -25.24 -9.65
N SER A 973 23.42 -24.33 -9.38
CA SER A 973 23.20 -22.88 -9.43
C SER A 973 23.30 -22.29 -10.84
N GLY A 974 23.78 -23.07 -11.81
CA GLY A 974 23.90 -22.70 -13.22
C GLY A 974 24.17 -23.91 -14.13
N TYR A 975 24.72 -23.65 -15.33
CA TYR A 975 24.99 -24.63 -16.37
C TYR A 975 26.48 -24.87 -16.66
N GLY A 976 27.38 -24.17 -15.95
CA GLY A 976 28.83 -24.21 -16.24
C GLY A 976 29.19 -23.62 -17.61
N ASP A 977 28.40 -22.68 -18.14
CA ASP A 977 28.62 -22.12 -19.48
C ASP A 977 29.87 -21.21 -19.50
N THR A 978 30.95 -21.72 -20.10
CA THR A 978 32.23 -21.02 -20.23
C THR A 978 32.14 -19.79 -21.15
N SER A 979 31.27 -19.81 -22.15
CA SER A 979 31.08 -18.68 -23.07
C SER A 979 30.42 -17.49 -22.37
N TYR A 980 29.47 -17.75 -21.45
CA TYR A 980 28.88 -16.69 -20.61
C TYR A 980 29.91 -16.13 -19.61
N SER A 981 30.77 -16.99 -19.05
CA SER A 981 31.89 -16.55 -18.20
C SER A 981 32.81 -15.58 -18.92
N LEU A 982 33.14 -15.85 -20.19
CA LEU A 982 33.92 -14.94 -21.02
C LEU A 982 33.17 -13.62 -21.30
N PHE A 983 31.85 -13.67 -21.48
CA PHE A 983 31.03 -12.49 -21.73
C PHE A 983 30.99 -11.53 -20.52
N VAL A 984 30.69 -12.03 -19.32
CA VAL A 984 30.60 -11.21 -18.10
C VAL A 984 31.97 -10.67 -17.64
N ASN A 985 33.06 -11.30 -18.09
CA ASN A 985 34.43 -10.86 -17.83
C ASN A 985 35.00 -9.96 -18.95
N SER A 986 34.26 -9.74 -20.04
CA SER A 986 34.68 -8.84 -21.11
C SER A 986 34.79 -7.39 -20.62
N THR A 987 35.71 -6.63 -21.22
CA THR A 987 35.92 -5.21 -20.90
C THR A 987 34.63 -4.39 -21.09
N ASN A 988 33.83 -4.70 -22.11
CA ASN A 988 32.57 -4.02 -22.37
C ASN A 988 31.55 -4.26 -21.26
N TYR A 989 31.42 -5.50 -20.77
CA TYR A 989 30.51 -5.83 -19.67
C TYR A 989 30.92 -5.14 -18.37
N LYS A 990 32.22 -5.14 -18.03
CA LYS A 990 32.73 -4.54 -16.80
C LYS A 990 32.64 -3.01 -16.77
N LYS A 991 32.55 -2.37 -17.93
CA LYS A 991 32.38 -0.91 -18.08
C LYS A 991 30.91 -0.48 -18.19
N ARG A 992 29.95 -1.39 -17.94
CA ARG A 992 28.52 -1.08 -18.01
C ARG A 992 28.07 -0.08 -16.95
N GLY A 993 27.29 0.91 -17.37
CA GLY A 993 26.78 1.97 -16.50
C GLY A 993 25.78 2.87 -17.20
N MET A 994 24.69 2.29 -17.70
CA MET A 994 23.60 2.98 -18.40
C MET A 994 22.26 2.79 -17.68
N VAL A 995 21.36 3.76 -17.89
CA VAL A 995 19.97 3.75 -17.46
C VAL A 995 19.09 3.88 -18.69
N TYR A 996 18.04 3.07 -18.76
CA TYR A 996 17.03 3.12 -19.82
C TYR A 996 15.65 3.41 -19.25
N VAL A 997 14.92 4.33 -19.86
CA VAL A 997 13.55 4.67 -19.45
C VAL A 997 12.72 5.08 -20.66
N GLY A 998 11.48 4.62 -20.75
CA GLY A 998 10.52 5.09 -21.75
C GLY A 998 9.83 6.38 -21.31
N ALA A 999 9.62 7.31 -22.23
CA ALA A 999 8.90 8.54 -22.00
C ALA A 999 7.87 8.80 -23.10
N ASN A 1000 6.82 9.55 -22.77
CA ASN A 1000 5.67 9.77 -23.65
C ASN A 1000 5.88 10.86 -24.71
N ASP A 1001 7.10 11.39 -24.81
CA ASP A 1001 7.61 12.11 -25.98
C ASP A 1001 7.95 11.18 -27.17
N GLY A 1002 7.59 9.89 -27.07
CA GLY A 1002 7.74 8.88 -28.10
C GLY A 1002 9.08 8.15 -28.06
N MET A 1003 9.89 8.37 -27.02
CA MET A 1003 11.27 7.91 -26.96
C MET A 1003 11.54 6.94 -25.82
N LEU A 1004 12.43 5.98 -26.09
CA LEU A 1004 13.25 5.37 -25.05
C LEU A 1004 14.53 6.22 -24.88
N HIS A 1005 14.79 6.71 -23.68
CA HIS A 1005 16.01 7.45 -23.37
C HIS A 1005 17.07 6.56 -22.72
N ALA A 1006 18.33 6.75 -23.12
CA ALA A 1006 19.50 6.10 -22.53
C ALA A 1006 20.40 7.14 -21.85
N PHE A 1007 20.43 7.14 -20.51
CA PHE A 1007 21.24 8.05 -19.70
C PHE A 1007 22.45 7.35 -19.11
N LYS A 1008 23.58 8.06 -19.01
CA LYS A 1008 24.79 7.54 -18.40
C LYS A 1008 24.68 7.50 -16.86
N LEU A 1009 24.69 6.31 -16.27
CA LEU A 1009 24.68 6.15 -14.80
C LEU A 1009 26.04 6.46 -14.18
N GLY A 1010 27.10 5.86 -14.73
CA GLY A 1010 28.41 5.77 -14.11
C GLY A 1010 28.74 4.37 -13.57
N LEU A 1011 29.96 4.18 -13.10
CA LEU A 1011 30.46 2.92 -12.52
C LEU A 1011 30.40 2.98 -11.00
N LEU A 1012 29.47 2.22 -10.42
CA LEU A 1012 29.32 2.08 -8.97
C LEU A 1012 30.40 1.13 -8.42
N ASN A 1013 31.16 1.61 -7.45
CA ASN A 1013 32.11 0.81 -6.69
C ASN A 1013 31.72 0.85 -5.21
N VAL A 1014 31.41 -0.32 -4.65
CA VAL A 1014 30.94 -0.48 -3.28
C VAL A 1014 32.10 -0.64 -2.31
N LYS A 1015 31.99 -0.01 -1.14
CA LYS A 1015 32.96 -0.14 -0.04
C LYS A 1015 32.21 -0.53 1.24
N PRO A 1016 32.31 -1.78 1.71
CA PRO A 1016 31.50 -2.24 2.85
C PRO A 1016 31.99 -1.68 4.20
N SER A 1017 33.27 -1.30 4.32
CA SER A 1017 33.90 -0.87 5.58
C SER A 1017 34.19 0.63 5.65
N GLY A 1018 34.12 1.17 6.86
CA GLY A 1018 34.32 2.60 7.14
C GLY A 1018 33.10 3.47 6.82
N ASN A 1019 33.29 4.80 6.86
CA ASN A 1019 32.23 5.78 6.63
C ASN A 1019 31.92 5.97 5.14
N ILE A 1020 32.84 5.60 4.25
CA ILE A 1020 32.63 5.66 2.80
C ILE A 1020 32.03 4.33 2.35
N LYS A 1021 30.79 4.36 1.88
CA LYS A 1021 30.00 3.18 1.53
C LYS A 1021 29.95 2.87 0.03
N ALA A 1022 30.13 3.88 -0.80
CA ALA A 1022 30.23 3.74 -2.25
C ALA A 1022 30.94 4.92 -2.90
N THR A 1023 31.42 4.72 -4.12
CA THR A 1023 31.86 5.78 -5.03
C THR A 1023 31.26 5.54 -6.40
N LEU A 1024 30.81 6.59 -7.08
CA LEU A 1024 30.33 6.55 -8.45
C LEU A 1024 31.30 7.34 -9.33
N SER A 1025 31.88 6.65 -10.31
CA SER A 1025 32.94 7.18 -11.17
C SER A 1025 32.51 7.24 -12.63
N GLY A 1026 33.05 8.20 -13.38
CA GLY A 1026 32.78 8.39 -14.80
C GLY A 1026 32.62 9.87 -15.16
N ALA A 1027 32.84 10.21 -16.42
CA ALA A 1027 32.61 11.56 -16.95
C ALA A 1027 31.18 11.70 -17.49
N ASN A 1028 30.60 12.90 -17.36
CA ASN A 1028 29.28 13.28 -17.89
C ASN A 1028 28.14 12.39 -17.36
N LEU A 1029 28.08 12.16 -16.04
CA LEU A 1029 27.00 11.39 -15.43
C LEU A 1029 25.64 12.08 -15.66
N GLY A 1030 24.58 11.29 -15.85
CA GLY A 1030 23.23 11.74 -16.18
C GLY A 1030 23.05 12.25 -17.61
N ARG A 1031 24.11 12.32 -18.43
CA ARG A 1031 24.02 12.74 -19.84
C ARG A 1031 23.23 11.72 -20.66
N GLU A 1032 22.32 12.20 -21.51
CA GLU A 1032 21.65 11.38 -22.54
C GLU A 1032 22.67 10.94 -23.60
N GLU A 1033 23.01 9.66 -23.66
CA GLU A 1033 23.95 9.16 -24.68
C GLU A 1033 23.26 8.98 -26.02
N TRP A 1034 22.04 8.47 -26.00
CA TRP A 1034 21.16 8.37 -27.16
C TRP A 1034 19.69 8.22 -26.71
N ALA A 1035 18.77 8.49 -27.62
CA ALA A 1035 17.36 8.15 -27.49
C ALA A 1035 16.91 7.34 -28.71
N TYR A 1036 15.86 6.54 -28.60
CA TYR A 1036 15.32 5.74 -29.70
C TYR A 1036 13.82 5.95 -29.83
N ILE A 1037 13.37 6.28 -31.05
CA ILE A 1037 11.96 6.39 -31.40
C ILE A 1037 11.56 5.12 -32.17
N PRO A 1038 10.70 4.26 -31.60
CA PRO A 1038 10.17 3.09 -32.30
C PRO A 1038 9.36 3.48 -33.54
N ARG A 1039 9.37 2.64 -34.58
CA ARG A 1039 8.61 2.86 -35.83
C ARG A 1039 7.15 3.24 -35.56
N ASN A 1040 6.49 2.50 -34.67
CA ASN A 1040 5.08 2.73 -34.33
C ASN A 1040 4.84 3.95 -33.43
N ALA A 1041 5.87 4.57 -32.85
CA ALA A 1041 5.73 5.82 -32.11
C ALA A 1041 5.77 7.06 -33.04
N LEU A 1042 6.40 6.94 -34.22
CA LEU A 1042 6.56 8.03 -35.20
C LEU A 1042 5.26 8.80 -35.53
N PRO A 1043 4.13 8.16 -35.83
CA PRO A 1043 2.92 8.90 -36.17
C PRO A 1043 2.36 9.70 -34.99
N PHE A 1044 2.68 9.33 -33.74
CA PHE A 1044 2.17 10.02 -32.55
C PHE A 1044 2.91 11.33 -32.23
N LEU A 1045 4.11 11.53 -32.79
CA LEU A 1045 4.94 12.72 -32.52
C LEU A 1045 4.26 14.03 -32.95
N LYS A 1046 3.40 13.97 -33.98
CA LYS A 1046 2.58 15.13 -34.39
C LYS A 1046 1.65 15.58 -33.28
N TYR A 1047 1.01 14.65 -32.58
CA TYR A 1047 0.09 14.96 -31.47
C TYR A 1047 0.83 15.44 -30.23
N TYR A 1048 2.04 14.94 -29.98
CA TYR A 1048 2.89 15.43 -28.88
C TYR A 1048 3.25 16.92 -29.02
N ALA A 1049 3.27 17.45 -30.25
CA ALA A 1049 3.51 18.86 -30.53
C ALA A 1049 2.25 19.74 -30.43
N ASP A 1050 1.06 19.14 -30.34
CA ASP A 1050 -0.21 19.86 -30.32
C ASP A 1050 -0.29 20.80 -29.10
N LEU A 1051 -0.84 22.00 -29.31
CA LEU A 1051 -1.09 22.99 -28.25
C LEU A 1051 -1.97 22.45 -27.12
N LYS A 1052 -2.81 21.45 -27.42
CA LYS A 1052 -3.79 20.83 -26.54
C LYS A 1052 -3.42 19.40 -26.18
N TYR A 1053 -2.12 19.07 -26.25
CA TYR A 1053 -1.65 17.73 -25.90
C TYR A 1053 -2.19 17.32 -24.53
N ASN A 1054 -3.14 16.39 -24.56
CA ASN A 1054 -3.75 15.79 -23.39
C ASN A 1054 -3.27 14.34 -23.38
N HIS A 1055 -2.08 14.16 -22.81
CA HIS A 1055 -1.34 12.91 -22.63
C HIS A 1055 -1.72 11.72 -23.52
N ILE A 1056 -0.76 11.27 -24.33
CA ILE A 1056 -0.89 10.05 -25.12
C ILE A 1056 0.19 9.08 -24.65
N TYR A 1057 -0.24 7.91 -24.17
CA TYR A 1057 0.64 6.77 -23.94
C TYR A 1057 1.35 6.44 -25.24
N SER A 1058 2.67 6.65 -25.31
CA SER A 1058 3.47 6.36 -26.51
C SER A 1058 4.53 5.33 -26.19
N VAL A 1059 5.64 5.68 -25.53
CA VAL A 1059 6.64 4.72 -25.03
C VAL A 1059 6.56 4.65 -23.52
N ASP A 1060 5.44 4.12 -23.01
CA ASP A 1060 5.13 4.08 -21.58
C ASP A 1060 5.37 2.70 -20.93
N GLY A 1061 5.63 1.68 -21.73
CA GLY A 1061 5.84 0.32 -21.25
C GLY A 1061 7.08 0.18 -20.35
N ASN A 1062 7.04 -0.84 -19.48
CA ASN A 1062 8.19 -1.20 -18.67
C ASN A 1062 9.37 -1.64 -19.54
N VAL A 1063 10.55 -1.12 -19.24
CA VAL A 1063 11.79 -1.57 -19.86
C VAL A 1063 12.24 -2.86 -19.18
N HIS A 1064 12.77 -3.79 -19.98
CA HIS A 1064 13.40 -5.03 -19.53
C HIS A 1064 14.77 -5.17 -20.17
N ILE A 1065 15.74 -5.69 -19.41
CA ILE A 1065 17.09 -5.99 -19.91
C ILE A 1065 17.50 -7.38 -19.45
N PHE A 1066 18.08 -8.16 -20.35
CA PHE A 1066 18.62 -9.49 -20.06
C PHE A 1066 19.76 -9.85 -21.01
N ASP A 1067 20.63 -10.76 -20.58
CA ASP A 1067 21.67 -11.33 -21.43
C ASP A 1067 21.14 -12.61 -22.14
N ALA A 1068 21.36 -12.71 -23.45
CA ALA A 1068 20.92 -13.84 -24.26
C ALA A 1068 21.99 -14.25 -25.29
N SER A 1069 22.13 -15.56 -25.52
CA SER A 1069 22.99 -16.08 -26.59
C SER A 1069 22.19 -16.15 -27.89
N ILE A 1070 22.26 -15.08 -28.68
CA ILE A 1070 21.55 -14.91 -29.95
C ILE A 1070 22.47 -14.58 -31.12
N ALA A 1071 23.74 -14.27 -30.86
CA ALA A 1071 24.69 -13.88 -31.89
C ALA A 1071 25.28 -15.11 -32.59
N LYS A 1072 25.07 -15.21 -33.90
CA LYS A 1072 25.59 -16.30 -34.73
C LYS A 1072 27.13 -16.22 -34.82
N PRO A 1073 27.87 -17.26 -34.41
CA PRO A 1073 29.33 -17.24 -34.51
C PRO A 1073 29.82 -17.10 -35.95
N SER A 1074 30.92 -16.38 -36.14
CA SER A 1074 31.58 -16.26 -37.45
C SER A 1074 31.98 -17.63 -38.01
N GLY A 1075 31.66 -17.89 -39.27
CA GLY A 1075 31.93 -19.17 -39.94
C GLY A 1075 30.88 -20.27 -39.71
N CYS A 1076 29.83 -20.03 -38.92
CA CYS A 1076 28.75 -21.01 -38.76
C CYS A 1076 27.79 -21.01 -39.96
N SER A 1077 27.62 -22.16 -40.63
CA SER A 1077 26.72 -22.32 -41.78
C SER A 1077 25.32 -22.83 -41.41
N VAL A 1078 25.13 -23.37 -40.21
CA VAL A 1078 23.83 -23.83 -39.68
C VAL A 1078 23.08 -22.74 -38.93
N ASP A 1079 21.86 -23.03 -38.49
CA ASP A 1079 21.10 -22.16 -37.59
C ASP A 1079 21.87 -21.90 -36.29
N TYR A 1080 21.75 -20.70 -35.73
CA TYR A 1080 22.60 -20.24 -34.63
C TYR A 1080 22.52 -21.16 -33.39
N TRP A 1081 21.34 -21.74 -33.11
CA TRP A 1081 21.12 -22.65 -31.98
C TRP A 1081 21.89 -23.97 -32.09
N ASN A 1082 22.32 -24.35 -33.30
CA ASN A 1082 23.10 -25.55 -33.57
C ASN A 1082 24.63 -25.26 -33.63
N CYS A 1083 25.04 -24.00 -33.52
CA CYS A 1083 26.46 -23.64 -33.54
C CYS A 1083 27.09 -23.81 -32.14
N PRO A 1084 28.36 -24.27 -32.04
CA PRO A 1084 29.09 -24.24 -30.78
C PRO A 1084 29.22 -22.81 -30.23
N LYS A 1085 28.90 -22.63 -28.95
CA LYS A 1085 28.99 -21.36 -28.22
C LYS A 1085 30.27 -21.37 -27.38
N THR A 1086 31.35 -20.81 -27.91
CA THR A 1086 32.69 -20.91 -27.29
C THR A 1086 33.30 -19.55 -26.98
N THR A 1087 32.69 -18.44 -27.40
CA THR A 1087 33.24 -17.09 -27.25
C THR A 1087 32.25 -16.13 -26.61
N ALA A 1088 32.78 -15.05 -26.03
CA ALA A 1088 31.97 -13.95 -25.49
C ALA A 1088 31.05 -13.31 -26.56
N SER A 1089 31.47 -13.31 -27.83
CA SER A 1089 30.72 -12.71 -28.94
C SER A 1089 29.45 -13.47 -29.32
N ASN A 1090 29.18 -14.64 -28.70
CA ASN A 1090 27.93 -15.37 -28.87
C ASN A 1090 26.79 -14.79 -28.02
N TRP A 1091 27.09 -13.88 -27.11
CA TRP A 1091 26.16 -13.29 -26.16
C TRP A 1091 25.92 -11.83 -26.48
N SER A 1092 24.66 -11.43 -26.37
CA SER A 1092 24.21 -10.04 -26.45
C SER A 1092 23.44 -9.66 -25.20
N SER A 1093 23.45 -8.38 -24.85
CA SER A 1093 22.47 -7.81 -23.90
C SER A 1093 21.33 -7.19 -24.67
N VAL A 1094 20.14 -7.75 -24.47
CA VAL A 1094 18.93 -7.34 -25.16
C VAL A 1094 18.11 -6.46 -24.23
N LEU A 1095 17.73 -5.30 -24.74
CA LEU A 1095 16.76 -4.42 -24.11
C LEU A 1095 15.43 -4.57 -24.83
N ILE A 1096 14.35 -4.77 -24.08
CA ILE A 1096 12.98 -4.75 -24.58
C ILE A 1096 12.27 -3.54 -23.98
N GLY A 1097 11.77 -2.67 -24.85
CA GLY A 1097 10.83 -1.61 -24.51
C GLY A 1097 9.48 -1.86 -25.15
N GLY A 1098 8.46 -1.14 -24.71
CA GLY A 1098 7.11 -1.28 -25.26
C GLY A 1098 6.31 -0.01 -25.18
N MET A 1099 5.29 0.09 -26.02
CA MET A 1099 4.36 1.21 -26.00
C MET A 1099 3.32 1.11 -24.88
N GLY A 1100 3.20 -0.05 -24.24
CA GLY A 1100 2.24 -0.28 -23.15
C GLY A 1100 0.81 -0.19 -23.67
N LEU A 1101 -0.02 0.63 -23.02
CA LEU A 1101 -1.39 0.92 -23.46
C LEU A 1101 -1.44 1.86 -24.68
N GLY A 1102 -0.28 2.37 -25.13
CA GLY A 1102 -0.17 3.23 -26.30
C GLY A 1102 -0.28 2.49 -27.62
N GLY A 1103 -1.02 3.07 -28.57
CA GLY A 1103 -1.11 2.60 -29.96
C GLY A 1103 -2.46 2.02 -30.37
N GLY A 1104 -2.66 1.91 -31.68
CA GLY A 1104 -3.84 1.25 -32.24
C GLY A 1104 -3.83 -0.26 -32.03
N VAL A 1105 -5.00 -0.88 -32.10
CA VAL A 1105 -5.23 -2.34 -32.10
C VAL A 1105 -5.93 -2.82 -33.38
N ARG A 1106 -6.22 -1.90 -34.32
CA ARG A 1106 -6.85 -2.16 -35.62
C ARG A 1106 -6.23 -1.30 -36.73
N ASN A 1107 -6.42 -1.72 -37.98
CA ASN A 1107 -5.95 -0.98 -39.16
C ASN A 1107 -6.61 0.41 -39.25
N PHE A 1108 -5.89 1.36 -39.84
CA PHE A 1108 -6.45 2.68 -40.16
C PHE A 1108 -7.72 2.54 -41.01
N GLY A 1109 -8.76 3.33 -40.68
CA GLY A 1109 -10.03 3.34 -41.40
C GLY A 1109 -10.94 2.12 -41.17
N THR A 1110 -10.60 1.21 -40.26
CA THR A 1110 -11.49 0.09 -39.89
C THR A 1110 -12.74 0.63 -39.20
N ASN A 1111 -13.92 0.15 -39.60
CA ASN A 1111 -15.18 0.56 -38.98
C ASN A 1111 -15.32 -0.07 -37.58
N CYS A 1112 -15.11 0.72 -36.53
CA CYS A 1112 -15.19 0.30 -35.14
C CYS A 1112 -16.66 0.36 -34.66
N ASN A 1113 -17.47 -0.64 -35.03
CA ASN A 1113 -18.91 -0.66 -34.71
C ASN A 1113 -19.26 -1.42 -33.42
N GLU A 1114 -18.28 -1.96 -32.69
CA GLU A 1114 -18.52 -2.74 -31.46
C GLU A 1114 -17.92 -2.05 -30.23
N LEU A 1115 -18.73 -2.04 -29.15
CA LEU A 1115 -18.47 -1.43 -27.85
C LEU A 1115 -17.08 -1.78 -27.28
N ASN A 1116 -16.31 -0.73 -26.98
CA ASN A 1116 -15.20 -0.63 -26.01
C ASN A 1116 -13.81 -1.25 -26.29
N ASN A 1117 -13.50 -1.84 -27.45
CA ASN A 1117 -12.15 -2.44 -27.67
C ASN A 1117 -11.46 -2.10 -29.01
N CYS A 1118 -11.88 -1.05 -29.71
CA CYS A 1118 -11.38 -0.73 -31.05
C CYS A 1118 -10.74 0.66 -31.11
N VAL A 1119 -9.40 0.69 -31.14
CA VAL A 1119 -8.61 1.90 -31.44
C VAL A 1119 -7.90 1.67 -32.75
N ASN A 1120 -8.18 2.50 -33.76
CA ASN A 1120 -7.50 2.40 -35.06
C ASN A 1120 -6.07 2.95 -34.98
N ALA A 1121 -5.17 2.38 -35.76
CA ALA A 1121 -3.87 2.97 -36.02
C ALA A 1121 -4.04 4.38 -36.63
N PRO A 1122 -3.19 5.35 -36.28
CA PRO A 1122 -3.34 6.75 -36.68
C PRO A 1122 -3.16 6.99 -38.19
N THR A 1123 -2.41 6.14 -38.89
CA THR A 1123 -2.20 6.25 -40.33
C THR A 1123 -2.01 4.88 -40.98
N VAL A 1124 -2.05 4.84 -42.30
CA VAL A 1124 -1.69 3.66 -43.11
C VAL A 1124 -0.16 3.51 -43.12
N ASP A 1125 0.34 2.28 -43.13
CA ASP A 1125 1.77 2.02 -43.27
C ASP A 1125 2.28 2.43 -44.65
N PRO A 1126 3.28 3.34 -44.75
CA PRO A 1126 3.84 3.77 -46.04
C PRO A 1126 4.43 2.64 -46.88
N ASP A 1127 4.90 1.55 -46.26
CA ASP A 1127 5.51 0.41 -46.96
C ASP A 1127 4.47 -0.67 -47.32
N ASP A 1128 3.30 -0.68 -46.67
CA ASP A 1128 2.27 -1.71 -46.83
C ASP A 1128 0.87 -1.13 -46.57
N SER A 1129 0.17 -0.75 -47.63
CA SER A 1129 -1.15 -0.12 -47.55
C SER A 1129 -2.25 -1.00 -46.95
N THR A 1130 -1.99 -2.30 -46.74
CA THR A 1130 -2.91 -3.22 -46.06
C THR A 1130 -2.79 -3.18 -44.54
N LYS A 1131 -1.77 -2.47 -44.02
CA LYS A 1131 -1.46 -2.35 -42.60
C LYS A 1131 -1.62 -0.90 -42.12
N GLY A 1132 -1.91 -0.75 -40.83
CA GLY A 1132 -1.78 0.51 -40.11
C GLY A 1132 -0.35 0.71 -39.59
N LEU A 1133 0.02 1.97 -39.40
CA LEU A 1133 1.23 2.39 -38.71
C LEU A 1133 0.83 3.09 -37.41
N GLY A 1134 1.46 2.69 -36.31
CA GLY A 1134 1.13 3.18 -34.97
C GLY A 1134 0.39 2.17 -34.10
N TYR A 1135 0.68 0.88 -34.30
CA TYR A 1135 0.19 -0.18 -33.44
C TYR A 1135 0.84 -0.18 -32.06
N SER A 1136 0.09 -0.60 -31.04
CA SER A 1136 0.70 -0.98 -29.77
C SER A 1136 1.71 -2.11 -30.03
N SER A 1137 2.95 -1.89 -29.63
CA SER A 1137 4.06 -2.77 -30.02
C SER A 1137 5.19 -2.78 -28.99
N TYR A 1138 5.99 -3.83 -29.06
CA TYR A 1138 7.26 -3.95 -28.37
C TYR A 1138 8.41 -3.79 -29.38
N PHE A 1139 9.54 -3.31 -28.90
CA PHE A 1139 10.77 -3.21 -29.67
C PHE A 1139 11.92 -3.79 -28.85
N ALA A 1140 12.85 -4.44 -29.54
CA ALA A 1140 14.03 -5.04 -28.95
C ALA A 1140 15.29 -4.42 -29.55
N LEU A 1141 16.24 -4.05 -28.71
CA LEU A 1141 17.52 -3.45 -29.09
C LEU A 1141 18.67 -4.28 -28.55
N ASP A 1142 19.68 -4.53 -29.37
CA ASP A 1142 20.97 -5.03 -28.88
C ASP A 1142 21.75 -3.85 -28.29
N VAL A 1143 21.92 -3.87 -26.96
CA VAL A 1143 22.63 -2.86 -26.18
C VAL A 1143 23.94 -3.42 -25.60
N THR A 1144 24.52 -4.44 -26.25
CA THR A 1144 25.81 -5.02 -25.86
C THR A 1144 26.92 -3.98 -25.89
N ASN A 1145 26.92 -3.17 -26.96
CA ASN A 1145 27.65 -1.91 -26.97
C ASN A 1145 26.71 -0.80 -26.49
N GLN A 1146 26.90 -0.40 -25.23
CA GLN A 1146 26.00 0.54 -24.56
C GLN A 1146 26.11 1.98 -25.10
N TYR A 1147 27.25 2.30 -25.73
CA TYR A 1147 27.46 3.57 -26.42
C TYR A 1147 27.27 3.35 -27.91
N TYR A 1148 26.60 4.28 -28.56
CA TYR A 1148 26.52 4.24 -30.01
C TYR A 1148 27.91 4.56 -30.59
N ASP A 1149 28.52 3.57 -31.24
CA ASP A 1149 29.59 3.76 -32.21
C ASP A 1149 28.99 3.56 -33.60
N SER A 1150 29.34 4.41 -34.55
CA SER A 1150 28.83 4.34 -35.93
C SER A 1150 29.44 3.21 -36.76
N SER A 1151 30.10 2.24 -36.11
CA SER A 1151 30.88 1.17 -36.72
C SER A 1151 30.12 -0.15 -36.84
#